data_AF-A0AA97LFJ1-F1
#
_entry.id   AF-A0AA97LFJ1-F1
#
_cell.length_a   1.000
_cell.length_b   1.000
_cell.length_c   1.000
_cell.angle_alpha   90.00
_cell.angle_beta   90.00
_cell.angle_gamma   90.00
#
_symmetry.space_group_name_H-M   'P 1'
#
loop_
_entity.id
_entity.type
_entity.pdbx_description
1 polymer ?
#
loop_
_entity_poly.entity_id
_entity_poly.type
_entity_poly.pdbx_seq_one_letter_code
_entity_poly.pdbx_strand_id
1 'polypeptide(L)'
;MTAELQQQAQEGGAAASAAAESRARCASVLLNQLREITGIQDPAVLHATLKAADGDLMQAVEILTESHAEESGQEPSDCAAEPSDCEGSAVGTIDSIPHNKADLQKAIPLRIEEFPSVQAMQKDPNTTVNVAHESSVAESKNRTKRKRCEVWGENVGQNGWRRTDEWPVGMKNIGNTCWFSAVIQSLFQLPEFRRLVLGYSLPQSVLENCQSRSKKRNIAFMQELQCLFALMLGTVHKYVDPTRALELLKGAFRSPDEQQQDVSEFTHKLLDWLEDAFQLAVNVNSPQDKSENPMVQLFYGTFLTEGIHEGKTFSKIETFGQYPLQVNGYKNLNECLEGALVEGETESPPSNQSVKYGQERWFTKLPPVLTFELSRFEFNQSLGQPEKIHSKLEFSRVIYMDRFLYSNKELIQSKREEIKKLKGQIALLQQKLERYMKYGSGADRFPLADMLLYVLQFASTKPAVASCAQSLVTPEPQAKGSPPVHSRGEVTQATENVQDAVEDAAAISHPELVSRPLQLPWDPVETTDYPAPHVVSEDEISLVMTCLQRWKDEVEQDIQGLRNSIALLAQSVELMYADPSLHQVPYHLHAVLVHEGQANAGHYWAYIYNQPRKSWLKYNDISVTEASWEEVERDSFGGLKNASAYCLMYISEALFHLAADEDSSEHFQQEVEALSMDLQHYVQESNWRLEREVAEWEEEQSCKMAQMEQSESSVESQDLSSDSGQELSSPCGHGACPLSSEHAMITKDQTAQAIANTADAYEKNGVEAALKESKEAEPAKDFLGEANLIAQADEQQDAMGLAPPAQPSSQVSEVEIPSVGKILVRSDADGYNEEVMLSPAMQGVILAIAKARQTFDRDGSEAGLVKAFREEYSRLYQLSQESPTPQNDPRLQHVLVYLLQNEAPKQVVERTLLEQFADRNLSFDERSIRIMKVARAKLKDIGPDEVNMDEYKKWHEDYSLFRKVSVYLLTGLELYQNEKYCEALTYLVYAYQNNMTLLMKGPSRGVDEALIALYRRKCLLKLNDAAATLFESCHEVHVAEGMNHLDELIIPCMHLIISSDISKDDLDAIEVMRSRWCSYLGKDMDEDLQLKLGELLPRLLDCSAEGVVLKEPPKIRPNSPYDLCSRFAAVMESIHRASTVTVS
;
A
#
# COMPACT_ATOMS: atom_id res chain seq x y z
N MET A 1 -23.32 58.44 29.21
CA MET A 1 -22.50 58.19 30.41
C MET A 1 -22.96 57.01 31.26
N THR A 2 -24.17 56.95 31.84
CA THR A 2 -24.58 55.77 32.65
C THR A 2 -24.88 54.51 31.82
N ALA A 3 -25.39 54.65 30.60
CA ALA A 3 -25.65 53.49 29.72
C ALA A 3 -24.36 52.84 29.17
N GLU A 4 -23.38 53.65 28.74
CA GLU A 4 -22.14 53.15 28.12
C GLU A 4 -21.26 52.36 29.10
N LEU A 5 -21.17 52.81 30.36
CA LEU A 5 -20.45 52.08 31.41
C LEU A 5 -21.09 50.72 31.74
N GLN A 6 -22.40 50.58 31.55
CA GLN A 6 -23.11 49.33 31.83
C GLN A 6 -22.96 48.32 30.68
N GLN A 7 -22.81 48.82 29.44
CA GLN A 7 -22.54 48.00 28.27
C GLN A 7 -21.09 47.48 28.23
N GLN A 8 -20.10 48.31 28.56
CA GLN A 8 -18.70 47.87 28.70
C GLN A 8 -18.52 46.83 29.83
N ALA A 9 -19.29 46.91 30.92
CA ALA A 9 -19.26 45.92 31.99
C ALA A 9 -19.84 44.56 31.55
N GLN A 10 -20.85 44.53 30.67
CA GLN A 10 -21.40 43.28 30.13
C GLN A 10 -20.49 42.64 29.07
N GLU A 11 -19.87 43.42 28.20
CA GLU A 11 -18.91 42.91 27.20
C GLU A 11 -17.65 42.35 27.87
N GLY A 12 -17.13 43.00 28.91
CA GLY A 12 -16.02 42.47 29.73
C GLY A 12 -16.35 41.14 30.41
N GLY A 13 -17.59 40.98 30.90
CA GLY A 13 -18.05 39.72 31.49
C GLY A 13 -18.14 38.57 30.47
N ALA A 14 -18.65 38.85 29.27
CA ALA A 14 -18.72 37.85 28.20
C ALA A 14 -17.34 37.40 27.71
N ALA A 15 -16.41 38.35 27.52
CA ALA A 15 -15.03 38.04 27.14
C ALA A 15 -14.28 37.23 28.20
N ALA A 16 -14.47 37.54 29.49
CA ALA A 16 -13.89 36.76 30.59
C ALA A 16 -14.47 35.34 30.65
N SER A 17 -15.77 35.16 30.41
CA SER A 17 -16.41 33.84 30.35
C SER A 17 -15.88 33.00 29.19
N ALA A 18 -15.77 33.58 28.00
CA ALA A 18 -15.23 32.90 26.81
C ALA A 18 -13.75 32.51 26.99
N ALA A 19 -12.94 33.37 27.61
CA ALA A 19 -11.54 33.07 27.93
C ALA A 19 -11.41 31.96 28.99
N ALA A 20 -12.31 31.91 29.97
CA ALA A 20 -12.36 30.84 30.97
C ALA A 20 -12.75 29.49 30.36
N GLU A 21 -13.78 29.45 29.50
CA GLU A 21 -14.15 28.23 28.76
C GLU A 21 -13.06 27.77 27.81
N SER A 22 -12.40 28.69 27.09
CA SER A 22 -11.28 28.37 26.21
C SER A 22 -10.11 27.76 26.98
N ARG A 23 -9.77 28.29 28.17
CA ARG A 23 -8.74 27.73 29.04
C ARG A 23 -9.14 26.37 29.62
N ALA A 24 -10.40 26.18 30.01
CA ALA A 24 -10.91 24.89 30.49
C ALA A 24 -10.84 23.80 29.41
N ARG A 25 -11.22 24.11 28.16
CA ARG A 25 -11.10 23.19 27.03
C ARG A 25 -9.64 22.86 26.72
N CYS A 26 -8.76 23.87 26.67
CA CYS A 26 -7.32 23.65 26.44
C CYS A 26 -6.69 22.77 27.52
N ALA A 27 -6.99 23.01 28.80
CA ALA A 27 -6.51 22.17 29.90
C ALA A 27 -7.01 20.72 29.78
N SER A 28 -8.28 20.49 29.40
CA SER A 28 -8.81 19.13 29.23
C SER A 28 -8.15 18.37 28.06
N VAL A 29 -7.77 19.06 26.99
CA VAL A 29 -7.03 18.47 25.86
C VAL A 29 -5.62 18.07 26.29
N LEU A 30 -4.89 18.97 26.96
CA LEU A 30 -3.54 18.68 27.46
C LEU A 30 -3.51 17.52 28.46
N LEU A 31 -4.51 17.40 29.33
CA LEU A 31 -4.62 16.28 30.28
C LEU A 31 -4.95 14.94 29.61
N ASN A 32 -5.79 14.96 28.57
CA ASN A 32 -6.07 13.76 27.78
C ASN A 32 -4.80 13.31 27.03
N GLN A 33 -4.04 14.25 26.46
CA GLN A 33 -2.75 13.97 25.81
C GLN A 33 -1.71 13.44 26.82
N LEU A 34 -1.60 14.02 28.01
CA LEU A 34 -0.73 13.51 29.09
C LEU A 34 -1.12 12.10 29.54
N ARG A 35 -2.42 11.80 29.67
CA ARG A 35 -2.92 10.44 29.97
C ARG A 35 -2.56 9.45 28.87
N GLU A 36 -2.66 9.87 27.62
CA GLU A 36 -2.36 9.03 26.44
C GLU A 36 -0.85 8.79 26.26
N ILE A 37 -0.02 9.77 26.59
CA ILE A 37 1.45 9.67 26.50
C ILE A 37 2.07 8.91 27.68
N THR A 38 1.59 9.14 28.91
CA THR A 38 2.18 8.55 30.14
C THR A 38 1.46 7.29 30.63
N GLY A 39 0.23 7.03 30.17
CA GLY A 39 -0.61 5.90 30.63
C GLY A 39 -1.21 6.07 32.02
N ILE A 40 -0.89 7.14 32.75
CA ILE A 40 -1.35 7.39 34.11
C ILE A 40 -2.84 7.77 34.10
N GLN A 41 -3.67 6.97 34.77
CA GLN A 41 -5.13 7.17 34.76
C GLN A 41 -5.66 8.11 35.86
N ASP A 42 -4.83 8.51 36.84
CA ASP A 42 -5.25 9.43 37.90
C ASP A 42 -5.28 10.90 37.42
N PRO A 43 -6.46 11.52 37.26
CA PRO A 43 -6.55 12.89 36.77
C PRO A 43 -6.02 13.93 37.77
N ALA A 44 -5.92 13.61 39.06
CA ALA A 44 -5.39 14.54 40.07
C ALA A 44 -3.87 14.69 39.96
N VAL A 45 -3.16 13.58 39.73
CA VAL A 45 -1.71 13.58 39.49
C VAL A 45 -1.38 14.34 38.21
N LEU A 46 -2.10 14.07 37.11
CA LEU A 46 -1.92 14.76 35.83
C LEU A 46 -2.23 16.26 35.93
N HIS A 47 -3.28 16.66 36.66
CA HIS A 47 -3.57 18.08 36.92
C HIS A 47 -2.49 18.77 37.74
N ALA A 48 -1.90 18.07 38.72
CA ALA A 48 -0.85 18.61 39.57
C ALA A 48 0.46 18.81 38.78
N THR A 49 0.85 17.85 37.94
CA THR A 49 2.07 17.94 37.11
C THR A 49 1.92 18.91 35.95
N LEU A 50 0.79 18.92 35.22
CA LEU A 50 0.54 19.94 34.19
C LEU A 50 0.54 21.36 34.78
N LYS A 51 0.11 21.52 36.04
CA LYS A 51 0.16 22.80 36.77
C LYS A 51 1.57 23.13 37.28
N ALA A 52 2.39 22.14 37.64
CA ALA A 52 3.78 22.34 38.03
C ALA A 52 4.67 22.73 36.83
N ALA A 53 4.37 22.18 35.65
CA ALA A 53 4.98 22.53 34.36
C ALA A 53 4.39 23.80 33.69
N ASP A 54 3.57 24.57 34.40
CA ASP A 54 2.87 25.79 33.95
C ASP A 54 2.14 25.65 32.58
N GLY A 55 1.67 24.45 32.26
CA GLY A 55 0.97 24.13 31.01
C GLY A 55 1.85 23.58 29.87
N ASP A 56 3.16 23.44 30.05
CA ASP A 56 4.04 22.80 29.06
C ASP A 56 3.91 21.27 29.12
N LEU A 57 3.47 20.67 28.01
CA LEU A 57 3.25 19.22 27.90
C LEU A 57 4.56 18.42 27.95
N MET A 58 5.66 18.95 27.43
CA MET A 58 6.95 18.23 27.43
C MET A 58 7.53 18.17 28.84
N GLN A 59 7.58 19.30 29.56
CA GLN A 59 8.04 19.29 30.96
C GLN A 59 7.11 18.46 31.85
N ALA A 60 5.78 18.48 31.62
CA ALA A 60 4.87 17.63 32.37
C ALA A 60 5.10 16.13 32.13
N VAL A 61 5.45 15.72 30.90
CA VAL A 61 5.83 14.34 30.58
C VAL A 61 7.21 14.00 31.16
N GLU A 62 8.18 14.91 31.09
CA GLU A 62 9.53 14.76 31.68
C GLU A 62 9.43 14.52 33.20
N ILE A 63 8.71 15.38 33.93
CA ILE A 63 8.46 15.24 35.38
C ILE A 63 7.77 13.90 35.72
N LEU A 64 6.86 13.40 34.86
CA LEU A 64 6.16 12.13 35.07
C LEU A 64 6.95 10.88 34.62
N THR A 65 8.06 11.05 33.88
CA THR A 65 8.86 9.94 33.36
C THR A 65 10.23 9.83 34.02
N GLU A 66 10.84 10.95 34.44
CA GLU A 66 12.04 10.96 35.29
C GLU A 66 11.74 10.41 36.70
N SER A 67 10.52 10.60 37.21
CA SER A 67 10.09 10.06 38.51
C SER A 67 9.94 8.52 38.57
N HIS A 68 10.25 7.81 37.49
CA HIS A 68 10.13 6.34 37.39
C HIS A 68 11.44 5.63 37.03
N ALA A 69 12.60 6.28 37.21
CA ALA A 69 13.90 5.78 36.75
C ALA A 69 15.03 5.69 37.79
N GLU A 70 14.72 5.59 39.10
CA GLU A 70 15.67 5.03 40.08
C GLU A 70 15.02 3.97 41.00
N GLU A 71 15.79 2.88 41.18
CA GLU A 71 15.65 1.73 42.10
C GLU A 71 14.47 0.75 42.00
N SER A 72 14.85 -0.53 42.11
CA SER A 72 14.01 -1.72 42.03
C SER A 72 14.28 -2.65 43.21
N GLY A 73 13.24 -3.12 43.91
CA GLY A 73 13.35 -4.25 44.83
C GLY A 73 12.65 -4.06 46.19
N GLN A 74 11.60 -4.86 46.40
CA GLN A 74 10.96 -5.32 47.65
C GLN A 74 11.13 -4.55 48.99
N GLU A 75 9.98 -4.30 49.62
CA GLU A 75 9.66 -4.00 51.03
C GLU A 75 10.73 -4.27 52.13
N PRO A 76 10.74 -3.54 53.29
CA PRO A 76 9.53 -3.10 54.01
C PRO A 76 9.57 -1.78 54.85
N SER A 77 8.42 -1.47 55.48
CA SER A 77 8.28 -0.91 56.85
C SER A 77 8.66 0.55 57.20
N ASP A 78 7.61 1.36 57.37
CA ASP A 78 7.33 2.34 58.45
C ASP A 78 8.27 3.53 58.84
N CYS A 79 7.60 4.69 58.91
CA CYS A 79 7.67 5.76 59.92
C CYS A 79 8.85 6.79 59.98
N ALA A 80 8.47 8.01 59.58
CA ALA A 80 8.71 9.29 60.28
C ALA A 80 10.11 9.95 60.26
N ALA A 81 10.09 11.27 60.47
CA ALA A 81 11.19 12.20 60.17
C ALA A 81 12.05 12.56 61.39
N GLU A 82 13.35 12.86 61.12
CA GLU A 82 14.15 14.03 61.57
C GLU A 82 14.22 14.43 63.07
N PRO A 83 15.27 15.17 63.56
CA PRO A 83 16.51 15.61 62.92
C PRO A 83 17.81 15.42 63.77
N SER A 84 18.91 15.96 63.23
CA SER A 84 20.05 16.64 63.93
C SER A 84 21.22 15.85 64.58
N ASP A 85 22.37 16.05 63.93
CA ASP A 85 23.64 16.57 64.49
C ASP A 85 24.63 15.70 65.32
N CYS A 86 25.78 15.47 64.65
CA CYS A 86 27.12 15.94 65.02
C CYS A 86 27.62 15.83 66.47
N GLU A 87 28.67 15.02 66.67
CA GLU A 87 30.00 15.41 67.23
C GLU A 87 30.93 14.17 67.18
N GLY A 88 32.24 14.24 66.93
CA GLY A 88 33.10 15.36 66.55
C GLY A 88 34.58 15.00 66.76
N SER A 89 35.51 15.67 66.07
CA SER A 89 36.86 15.89 66.64
C SER A 89 37.52 17.11 66.01
N ALA A 90 38.13 17.93 66.87
CA ALA A 90 38.39 19.34 66.60
C ALA A 90 39.87 19.66 66.32
N VAL A 91 40.11 20.95 66.01
CA VAL A 91 41.39 21.68 66.03
C VAL A 91 42.33 21.44 64.83
N GLY A 92 42.73 22.45 64.02
CA GLY A 92 42.26 23.83 63.93
C GLY A 92 43.26 24.81 63.28
N THR A 93 42.73 25.95 62.80
CA THR A 93 43.36 27.30 62.90
C THR A 93 44.26 27.82 61.74
N ILE A 94 43.70 28.82 61.02
CA ILE A 94 44.31 30.04 60.42
C ILE A 94 44.90 30.06 58.98
N ASP A 95 44.17 30.81 58.13
CA ASP A 95 44.52 31.83 57.10
C ASP A 95 45.37 31.58 55.82
N SER A 96 44.76 32.09 54.73
CA SER A 96 45.31 32.90 53.62
C SER A 96 45.75 32.27 52.27
N ILE A 97 45.23 32.92 51.22
CA ILE A 97 45.36 32.84 49.75
C ILE A 97 46.70 33.55 49.30
N PRO A 98 47.27 33.52 48.04
CA PRO A 98 46.94 32.88 46.73
C PRO A 98 48.10 32.16 45.93
N HIS A 99 47.77 31.71 44.70
CA HIS A 99 48.51 31.86 43.40
C HIS A 99 49.24 30.69 42.67
N ASN A 100 48.80 30.49 41.41
CA ASN A 100 49.54 30.29 40.13
C ASN A 100 50.31 28.99 39.75
N LYS A 101 49.81 28.39 38.65
CA LYS A 101 50.47 27.96 37.37
C LYS A 101 51.60 26.88 37.30
N ALA A 102 51.41 26.02 36.28
CA ALA A 102 52.37 25.50 35.27
C ALA A 102 53.04 24.10 35.42
N ASP A 103 52.69 23.24 34.43
CA ASP A 103 53.58 22.54 33.47
C ASP A 103 54.49 21.32 33.79
N LEU A 104 54.21 20.24 33.04
CA LEU A 104 55.09 19.43 32.16
C LEU A 104 56.09 18.34 32.68
N GLN A 105 55.84 17.11 32.15
CA GLN A 105 56.74 16.24 31.33
C GLN A 105 57.43 14.95 31.87
N LYS A 106 57.58 13.98 30.94
CA LYS A 106 58.52 12.81 30.82
C LYS A 106 58.12 11.48 31.52
N ALA A 107 58.40 10.27 31.00
CA ALA A 107 59.04 9.81 29.73
C ALA A 107 58.71 8.32 29.35
N ILE A 108 59.34 7.82 28.26
CA ILE A 108 59.10 6.62 27.39
C ILE A 108 60.49 6.03 26.98
N PRO A 109 60.72 4.75 26.53
CA PRO A 109 59.86 3.59 26.14
C PRO A 109 60.24 2.21 26.79
N LEU A 110 59.69 1.07 26.32
CA LEU A 110 60.45 -0.03 25.64
C LEU A 110 59.56 -1.15 25.01
N ARG A 111 60.11 -1.90 24.03
CA ARG A 111 59.50 -2.97 23.18
C ARG A 111 60.09 -4.36 23.52
N ILE A 112 59.56 -5.46 22.93
CA ILE A 112 60.27 -6.55 22.17
C ILE A 112 59.55 -7.94 22.19
N GLU A 113 59.33 -8.49 20.96
CA GLU A 113 59.14 -9.90 20.46
C GLU A 113 58.31 -10.98 21.24
N GLU A 114 57.78 -12.09 20.66
CA GLU A 114 57.81 -12.72 19.31
C GLU A 114 56.53 -13.58 19.00
N PHE A 115 56.45 -14.23 17.82
CA PHE A 115 55.58 -15.39 17.47
C PHE A 115 56.49 -16.61 17.11
N PRO A 116 56.08 -17.89 17.24
CA PRO A 116 55.60 -18.64 16.06
C PRO A 116 54.62 -19.83 16.28
N SER A 117 54.19 -20.43 15.16
CA SER A 117 53.19 -21.50 14.94
C SER A 117 53.63 -22.95 15.20
N VAL A 118 52.66 -23.89 15.32
CA VAL A 118 52.73 -25.27 14.75
C VAL A 118 51.35 -25.73 14.23
N GLN A 119 51.32 -26.53 13.16
CA GLN A 119 50.12 -27.11 12.51
C GLN A 119 49.82 -28.56 12.98
N ALA A 120 48.57 -29.03 12.88
CA ALA A 120 48.17 -30.26 12.12
C ALA A 120 46.88 -31.00 12.60
N MET A 121 45.89 -31.07 11.69
CA MET A 121 45.19 -32.30 11.24
C MET A 121 44.00 -32.96 12.01
N GLN A 122 42.83 -32.91 11.34
CA GLN A 122 41.74 -33.92 11.20
C GLN A 122 40.61 -34.16 12.25
N LYS A 123 39.38 -33.90 11.75
CA LYS A 123 38.08 -34.64 11.85
C LYS A 123 37.23 -34.65 13.13
N ASP A 124 35.99 -34.18 12.93
CA ASP A 124 34.73 -34.33 13.69
C ASP A 124 34.28 -35.80 13.94
N PRO A 125 33.18 -36.09 14.72
CA PRO A 125 32.17 -35.20 15.33
C PRO A 125 31.76 -35.49 16.81
N ASN A 126 30.84 -34.65 17.34
CA ASN A 126 29.97 -34.83 18.52
C ASN A 126 30.57 -34.95 19.94
N THR A 127 30.27 -33.97 20.81
CA THR A 127 29.76 -34.15 22.19
C THR A 127 29.09 -32.86 22.69
N THR A 128 28.16 -33.01 23.64
CA THR A 128 27.05 -32.10 24.00
C THR A 128 27.26 -31.25 25.28
N VAL A 129 26.43 -30.19 25.41
CA VAL A 129 25.95 -29.52 26.65
C VAL A 129 26.80 -28.40 27.33
N ASN A 130 26.18 -27.21 27.33
CA ASN A 130 26.15 -26.07 28.28
C ASN A 130 27.34 -25.76 29.23
N VAL A 131 27.70 -24.46 29.31
CA VAL A 131 27.65 -23.62 30.54
C VAL A 131 27.96 -22.13 30.21
N ALA A 132 27.33 -21.21 30.98
CA ALA A 132 27.67 -19.78 31.19
C ALA A 132 27.42 -18.71 30.10
N HIS A 133 26.44 -17.82 30.37
CA HIS A 133 26.54 -16.36 30.18
C HIS A 133 27.72 -15.83 31.07
N GLU A 134 28.35 -14.66 30.86
CA GLU A 134 27.75 -13.33 30.68
C GLU A 134 28.81 -12.28 30.22
N SER A 135 28.39 -11.02 30.00
CA SER A 135 29.19 -9.81 29.68
C SER A 135 29.69 -9.63 28.22
N SER A 136 28.89 -8.96 27.40
CA SER A 136 29.08 -7.51 27.22
C SER A 136 27.84 -6.87 26.56
N VAL A 137 27.31 -5.83 27.18
CA VAL A 137 26.18 -5.04 26.69
C VAL A 137 26.71 -3.74 26.08
N ALA A 138 26.60 -3.61 24.75
CA ALA A 138 26.68 -2.33 24.05
C ALA A 138 25.94 -2.43 22.70
N GLU A 139 25.44 -1.30 22.21
CA GLU A 139 24.89 -1.12 20.85
C GLU A 139 23.60 -1.87 20.47
N SER A 140 22.53 -1.67 21.24
CA SER A 140 21.16 -1.89 20.74
C SER A 140 20.16 -0.80 21.17
N LYS A 141 20.54 0.47 20.95
CA LYS A 141 19.62 1.63 20.98
C LYS A 141 19.88 2.58 19.81
N ASN A 142 19.34 2.24 18.64
CA ASN A 142 18.96 3.19 17.58
C ASN A 142 18.18 2.45 16.48
N ARG A 143 16.87 2.23 16.69
CA ARG A 143 15.96 1.71 15.66
C ARG A 143 14.83 2.70 15.44
N THR A 144 15.05 3.63 14.52
CA THR A 144 14.05 4.60 14.09
C THR A 144 12.84 3.91 13.44
N LYS A 145 11.67 4.52 13.64
CA LYS A 145 10.36 4.00 13.21
C LYS A 145 10.30 3.88 11.68
N ARG A 146 10.09 2.67 11.14
CA ARG A 146 9.93 2.45 9.69
C ARG A 146 8.67 3.17 9.19
N LYS A 147 8.85 4.07 8.22
CA LYS A 147 7.76 4.72 7.49
C LYS A 147 7.21 3.85 6.36
N ARG A 148 6.07 4.32 5.86
CA ARG A 148 5.24 3.83 4.76
C ARG A 148 6.02 3.67 3.45
N CYS A 149 5.61 2.70 2.63
CA CYS A 149 6.16 2.33 1.32
C CYS A 149 6.62 3.53 0.46
N GLU A 150 7.90 3.55 0.11
CA GLU A 150 8.52 4.57 -0.74
C GLU A 150 8.46 4.15 -2.21
N VAL A 151 8.02 5.10 -3.05
CA VAL A 151 8.12 5.02 -4.51
C VAL A 151 9.29 5.91 -4.92
N TRP A 152 10.29 5.30 -5.55
CA TRP A 152 11.47 5.85 -6.23
C TRP A 152 11.69 7.37 -6.20
N GLY A 153 12.80 7.77 -5.58
CA GLY A 153 13.31 9.14 -5.58
C GLY A 153 14.74 9.27 -5.06
N GLU A 154 15.63 8.34 -5.38
CA GLU A 154 17.06 8.39 -5.00
C GLU A 154 17.96 7.79 -6.09
N ASN A 155 19.20 8.27 -6.16
CA ASN A 155 20.11 8.11 -7.30
C ASN A 155 20.48 6.64 -7.58
N VAL A 156 20.10 6.12 -8.74
CA VAL A 156 20.53 4.79 -9.19
C VAL A 156 21.95 4.87 -9.73
N GLY A 157 22.91 4.49 -8.89
CA GLY A 157 24.27 4.19 -9.34
C GLY A 157 24.28 3.14 -10.45
N GLN A 158 25.19 3.32 -11.40
CA GLN A 158 25.41 2.63 -12.67
C GLN A 158 25.19 1.10 -12.69
N ASN A 159 25.47 0.41 -11.58
CA ASN A 159 25.28 -1.04 -11.44
C ASN A 159 23.80 -1.49 -11.35
N GLY A 160 22.82 -0.57 -11.30
CA GLY A 160 21.41 -0.90 -11.14
C GLY A 160 20.72 -1.56 -12.34
N TRP A 161 21.26 -1.40 -13.55
CA TRP A 161 20.62 -1.80 -14.82
C TRP A 161 21.17 -3.09 -15.45
N ARG A 162 22.42 -3.45 -15.15
CA ARG A 162 23.05 -4.69 -15.63
C ARG A 162 22.55 -5.88 -14.82
N ARG A 163 22.29 -7.00 -15.49
CA ARG A 163 21.99 -8.30 -14.87
C ARG A 163 23.21 -8.73 -14.06
N THR A 164 23.05 -8.93 -12.76
CA THR A 164 24.11 -9.43 -11.87
C THR A 164 24.06 -10.95 -11.85
N ASP A 165 25.16 -11.61 -12.20
CA ASP A 165 25.26 -13.07 -12.35
C ASP A 165 24.15 -13.67 -13.24
N GLU A 166 23.91 -14.98 -13.15
CA GLU A 166 22.78 -15.66 -13.81
C GLU A 166 21.44 -15.41 -13.10
N TRP A 167 21.20 -14.19 -12.61
CA TRP A 167 19.93 -13.84 -11.98
C TRP A 167 18.80 -13.76 -13.02
N PRO A 168 17.58 -14.28 -12.76
CA PRO A 168 16.52 -14.22 -13.77
C PRO A 168 16.07 -12.79 -14.09
N VAL A 169 15.68 -12.59 -15.35
CA VAL A 169 15.38 -11.28 -15.93
C VAL A 169 13.95 -10.86 -15.62
N GLY A 170 13.74 -9.61 -15.18
CA GLY A 170 12.42 -9.02 -14.93
C GLY A 170 11.69 -8.56 -16.20
N MET A 171 10.48 -8.02 -16.06
CA MET A 171 9.71 -7.46 -17.18
C MET A 171 9.18 -6.06 -16.86
N LYS A 172 9.34 -5.12 -17.78
CA LYS A 172 8.87 -3.74 -17.62
C LYS A 172 7.34 -3.67 -17.70
N ASN A 173 6.72 -3.07 -16.69
CA ASN A 173 5.28 -2.81 -16.67
C ASN A 173 4.94 -1.61 -17.56
N ILE A 174 4.03 -1.79 -18.53
CA ILE A 174 3.65 -0.80 -19.54
C ILE A 174 2.24 -0.25 -19.22
N GLY A 175 1.97 -0.09 -17.92
CA GLY A 175 0.71 0.41 -17.36
C GLY A 175 -0.39 -0.66 -17.30
N ASN A 176 -0.75 -1.08 -16.09
CA ASN A 176 -1.80 -2.07 -15.81
C ASN A 176 -1.62 -3.41 -16.56
N THR A 177 -0.37 -3.82 -16.84
CA THR A 177 -0.03 -5.02 -17.62
C THR A 177 0.76 -6.06 -16.84
N CYS A 178 0.84 -5.94 -15.51
CA CYS A 178 1.53 -6.89 -14.62
C CYS A 178 0.94 -8.31 -14.67
N TRP A 179 -0.33 -8.47 -15.06
CA TRP A 179 -0.93 -9.79 -15.36
C TRP A 179 -0.19 -10.51 -16.50
N PHE A 180 0.29 -9.78 -17.51
CA PHE A 180 1.10 -10.33 -18.60
C PHE A 180 2.46 -10.77 -18.07
N SER A 181 3.13 -9.90 -17.27
CA SER A 181 4.41 -10.20 -16.63
C SER A 181 4.34 -11.50 -15.82
N ALA A 182 3.34 -11.65 -14.94
CA ALA A 182 3.20 -12.80 -14.04
C ALA A 182 3.01 -14.12 -14.82
N VAL A 183 2.16 -14.12 -15.85
CA VAL A 183 1.85 -15.29 -16.69
C VAL A 183 3.02 -15.67 -17.60
N ILE A 184 3.66 -14.69 -18.23
CA ILE A 184 4.78 -14.99 -19.14
C ILE A 184 5.99 -15.50 -18.35
N GLN A 185 6.27 -14.96 -17.17
CA GLN A 185 7.34 -15.48 -16.29
C GLN A 185 7.03 -16.92 -15.84
N SER A 186 5.79 -17.23 -15.41
CA SER A 186 5.45 -18.58 -14.94
C SER A 186 5.55 -19.64 -16.04
N LEU A 187 5.21 -19.27 -17.28
CA LEU A 187 5.36 -20.11 -18.46
C LEU A 187 6.81 -20.22 -18.95
N PHE A 188 7.57 -19.12 -19.00
CA PHE A 188 8.97 -19.09 -19.44
C PHE A 188 9.87 -19.99 -18.58
N GLN A 189 9.59 -20.09 -17.28
CA GLN A 189 10.37 -20.94 -16.38
C GLN A 189 9.97 -22.42 -16.37
N LEU A 190 9.07 -22.86 -17.27
CA LEU A 190 8.89 -24.28 -17.59
C LEU A 190 9.88 -24.64 -18.72
N PRO A 191 10.95 -25.43 -18.49
CA PRO A 191 12.00 -25.62 -19.49
C PRO A 191 11.48 -26.24 -20.79
N GLU A 192 10.57 -27.21 -20.70
CA GLU A 192 9.97 -27.83 -21.89
C GLU A 192 9.10 -26.84 -22.69
N PHE A 193 8.40 -25.92 -22.03
CA PHE A 193 7.67 -24.85 -22.73
C PHE A 193 8.61 -23.84 -23.38
N ARG A 194 9.66 -23.40 -22.66
CA ARG A 194 10.74 -22.54 -23.15
C ARG A 194 11.37 -23.14 -24.42
N ARG A 195 11.74 -24.42 -24.36
CA ARG A 195 12.31 -25.20 -25.46
C ARG A 195 11.37 -25.32 -26.66
N LEU A 196 10.07 -25.55 -26.43
CA LEU A 196 9.07 -25.61 -27.49
C LEU A 196 8.87 -24.26 -28.18
N VAL A 197 8.81 -23.16 -27.42
CA VAL A 197 8.64 -21.80 -27.96
C VAL A 197 9.88 -21.36 -28.74
N LEU A 198 11.08 -21.56 -28.20
CA LEU A 198 12.34 -21.21 -28.84
C LEU A 198 12.61 -22.08 -30.08
N GLY A 199 12.27 -23.36 -30.04
CA GLY A 199 12.39 -24.30 -31.17
C GLY A 199 11.27 -24.20 -32.21
N TYR A 200 10.30 -23.30 -32.05
CA TYR A 200 9.22 -23.13 -33.01
C TYR A 200 9.75 -22.63 -34.37
N SER A 201 9.39 -23.32 -35.44
CA SER A 201 9.70 -22.92 -36.81
C SER A 201 8.50 -23.19 -37.72
N LEU A 202 8.23 -22.26 -38.63
CA LEU A 202 7.11 -22.35 -39.58
C LEU A 202 7.63 -22.16 -41.00
N PRO A 203 7.36 -23.08 -41.95
CA PRO A 203 7.79 -22.91 -43.33
C PRO A 203 7.18 -21.66 -43.97
N GLN A 204 8.02 -20.90 -44.67
CA GLN A 204 7.63 -19.64 -45.31
C GLN A 204 6.47 -19.81 -46.32
N SER A 205 6.39 -20.97 -46.98
CA SER A 205 5.27 -21.34 -47.86
C SER A 205 3.92 -21.43 -47.14
N VAL A 206 3.87 -21.75 -45.85
CA VAL A 206 2.64 -21.77 -45.04
C VAL A 206 2.26 -20.36 -44.60
N LEU A 207 3.25 -19.53 -44.26
CA LEU A 207 3.07 -18.12 -43.90
C LEU A 207 2.47 -17.31 -45.06
N GLU A 208 3.00 -17.51 -46.27
CA GLU A 208 2.52 -16.84 -47.49
C GLU A 208 1.12 -17.30 -47.91
N ASN A 209 0.83 -18.60 -47.83
CA ASN A 209 -0.48 -19.18 -48.18
C ASN A 209 -1.57 -18.95 -47.10
N CYS A 210 -1.23 -18.47 -45.91
CA CYS A 210 -2.20 -18.27 -44.83
C CYS A 210 -3.14 -17.08 -45.13
N GLN A 211 -4.36 -17.34 -45.62
CA GLN A 211 -5.32 -16.28 -45.98
C GLN A 211 -6.07 -15.65 -44.79
N SER A 212 -6.10 -16.29 -43.61
CA SER A 212 -6.86 -15.78 -42.45
C SER A 212 -6.10 -14.71 -41.67
N ARG A 213 -6.75 -13.56 -41.46
CA ARG A 213 -6.22 -12.43 -40.66
C ARG A 213 -5.97 -12.82 -39.19
N SER A 214 -6.81 -13.67 -38.57
CA SER A 214 -6.56 -14.09 -37.18
C SER A 214 -5.35 -15.01 -37.08
N LYS A 215 -5.21 -15.98 -38.00
CA LYS A 215 -4.06 -16.89 -38.01
C LYS A 215 -2.74 -16.14 -38.23
N LYS A 216 -2.71 -15.14 -39.13
CA LYS A 216 -1.54 -14.25 -39.26
C LYS A 216 -1.19 -13.52 -37.97
N ARG A 217 -2.18 -13.05 -37.20
CA ARG A 217 -1.94 -12.42 -35.89
C ARG A 217 -1.39 -13.41 -34.87
N ASN A 218 -1.94 -14.62 -34.78
CA ASN A 218 -1.45 -15.65 -33.85
C ASN A 218 0.01 -16.03 -34.17
N ILE A 219 0.37 -16.17 -35.46
CA ILE A 219 1.76 -16.42 -35.89
C ILE A 219 2.67 -15.24 -35.54
N ALA A 220 2.25 -14.00 -35.83
CA ALA A 220 3.04 -12.81 -35.47
C ALA A 220 3.26 -12.68 -33.96
N PHE A 221 2.23 -12.98 -33.16
CA PHE A 221 2.34 -13.01 -31.71
C PHE A 221 3.31 -14.10 -31.24
N MET A 222 3.27 -15.29 -31.84
CA MET A 222 4.22 -16.37 -31.55
C MET A 222 5.68 -15.96 -31.87
N GLN A 223 5.90 -15.25 -32.97
CA GLN A 223 7.23 -14.73 -33.35
C GLN A 223 7.74 -13.67 -32.36
N GLU A 224 6.90 -12.71 -31.96
CA GLU A 224 7.27 -11.71 -30.94
C GLU A 224 7.49 -12.35 -29.56
N LEU A 225 6.73 -13.39 -29.21
CA LEU A 225 6.93 -14.18 -27.98
C LEU A 225 8.26 -14.96 -28.01
N GLN A 226 8.62 -15.54 -29.16
CA GLN A 226 9.89 -16.23 -29.37
C GLN A 226 11.08 -15.28 -29.23
N CYS A 227 11.00 -14.07 -29.82
CA CYS A 227 11.98 -13.00 -29.63
C CYS A 227 12.09 -12.56 -28.16
N LEU A 228 10.95 -12.40 -27.47
CA LEU A 228 10.90 -12.05 -26.05
C LEU A 228 11.55 -13.15 -25.17
N PHE A 229 11.30 -14.42 -25.47
CA PHE A 229 11.91 -15.56 -24.77
C PHE A 229 13.42 -15.61 -24.99
N ALA A 230 13.90 -15.37 -26.21
CA ALA A 230 15.33 -15.29 -26.50
C ALA A 230 16.02 -14.16 -25.71
N LEU A 231 15.38 -12.99 -25.61
CA LEU A 231 15.87 -11.89 -24.77
C LEU A 231 15.85 -12.26 -23.28
N MET A 232 14.76 -12.83 -22.74
CA MET A 232 14.67 -13.25 -21.33
C MET A 232 15.75 -14.28 -20.94
N LEU A 233 16.16 -15.12 -21.89
CA LEU A 233 17.24 -16.08 -21.72
C LEU A 233 18.61 -15.40 -21.68
N GLY A 234 18.98 -14.72 -22.77
CA GLY A 234 20.35 -14.27 -23.05
C GLY A 234 20.64 -12.78 -22.86
N THR A 235 19.72 -11.95 -22.37
CA THR A 235 20.03 -10.53 -22.15
C THR A 235 20.97 -10.32 -20.96
N VAL A 236 21.85 -9.31 -21.10
CA VAL A 236 22.65 -8.73 -20.01
C VAL A 236 21.91 -7.60 -19.27
N HIS A 237 20.68 -7.26 -19.66
CA HIS A 237 19.83 -6.30 -18.96
C HIS A 237 19.08 -6.97 -17.79
N LYS A 238 18.84 -6.21 -16.72
CA LYS A 238 18.07 -6.68 -15.55
C LYS A 238 16.59 -6.97 -15.88
N TYR A 239 16.02 -6.35 -16.91
CA TYR A 239 14.65 -6.58 -17.35
C TYR A 239 14.52 -6.46 -18.88
N VAL A 240 13.43 -7.00 -19.44
CA VAL A 240 13.04 -6.83 -20.85
C VAL A 240 11.76 -6.00 -20.98
N ASP A 241 11.55 -5.41 -22.16
CA ASP A 241 10.34 -4.65 -22.51
C ASP A 241 9.38 -5.51 -23.37
N PRO A 242 8.20 -5.92 -22.86
CA PRO A 242 7.25 -6.75 -23.60
C PRO A 242 6.34 -6.00 -24.58
N THR A 243 6.56 -4.70 -24.85
CA THR A 243 5.63 -3.85 -25.63
C THR A 243 5.22 -4.45 -26.97
N ARG A 244 6.17 -5.00 -27.74
CA ARG A 244 5.90 -5.54 -29.09
C ARG A 244 4.88 -6.70 -29.07
N ALA A 245 5.04 -7.66 -28.17
CA ALA A 245 4.10 -8.76 -28.00
C ALA A 245 2.74 -8.27 -27.47
N LEU A 246 2.75 -7.29 -26.57
CA LEU A 246 1.55 -6.71 -25.97
C LEU A 246 0.72 -5.88 -26.96
N GLU A 247 1.34 -5.19 -27.92
CA GLU A 247 0.62 -4.43 -28.96
C GLU A 247 -0.19 -5.33 -29.90
N LEU A 248 0.38 -6.47 -30.31
CA LEU A 248 -0.35 -7.49 -31.07
C LEU A 248 -1.53 -8.05 -30.28
N LEU A 249 -1.39 -8.13 -28.95
CA LEU A 249 -2.44 -8.55 -28.04
C LEU A 249 -3.56 -7.51 -27.95
N LYS A 250 -3.25 -6.23 -27.69
CA LYS A 250 -4.21 -5.11 -27.63
C LYS A 250 -5.11 -5.02 -28.87
N GLY A 251 -4.60 -5.40 -30.04
CA GLY A 251 -5.37 -5.47 -31.29
C GLY A 251 -6.46 -6.57 -31.34
N ALA A 252 -6.43 -7.54 -30.43
CA ALA A 252 -7.39 -8.65 -30.36
C ALA A 252 -8.49 -8.47 -29.31
N PHE A 253 -8.26 -7.61 -28.31
CA PHE A 253 -9.08 -7.45 -27.12
C PHE A 253 -9.93 -6.17 -27.11
N ARG A 254 -10.19 -5.58 -28.30
CA ARG A 254 -11.00 -4.36 -28.44
C ARG A 254 -12.50 -4.61 -28.21
N SER A 255 -12.92 -4.76 -26.95
CA SER A 255 -14.23 -4.29 -26.50
C SER A 255 -14.23 -2.75 -26.35
N PRO A 256 -15.40 -2.08 -26.33
CA PRO A 256 -15.46 -0.61 -26.23
C PRO A 256 -15.11 -0.05 -24.84
N ASP A 257 -15.16 -0.87 -23.78
CA ASP A 257 -14.87 -0.46 -22.41
C ASP A 257 -13.42 -0.81 -22.01
N GLU A 258 -12.72 0.16 -21.41
CA GLU A 258 -11.33 0.06 -20.92
C GLU A 258 -11.22 -0.74 -19.60
N GLN A 259 -11.86 -1.91 -19.53
CA GLN A 259 -11.73 -2.80 -18.37
C GLN A 259 -10.36 -3.48 -18.35
N GLN A 260 -9.72 -3.57 -17.18
CA GLN A 260 -8.53 -4.40 -17.02
C GLN A 260 -8.89 -5.86 -17.25
N GLN A 261 -8.00 -6.59 -17.91
CA GLN A 261 -8.23 -7.99 -18.27
C GLN A 261 -7.88 -8.92 -17.12
N ASP A 262 -8.70 -9.96 -16.93
CA ASP A 262 -8.43 -10.98 -15.92
C ASP A 262 -7.34 -11.97 -16.41
N VAL A 263 -6.53 -12.48 -15.48
CA VAL A 263 -5.44 -13.43 -15.74
C VAL A 263 -5.98 -14.71 -16.39
N SER A 264 -7.16 -15.18 -15.98
CA SER A 264 -7.82 -16.35 -16.60
C SER A 264 -8.12 -16.12 -18.08
N GLU A 265 -8.75 -14.99 -18.42
CA GLU A 265 -9.11 -14.66 -19.81
C GLU A 265 -7.87 -14.54 -20.71
N PHE A 266 -6.80 -13.93 -20.21
CA PHE A 266 -5.54 -13.85 -20.94
C PHE A 266 -4.88 -15.21 -21.11
N THR A 267 -4.72 -15.98 -20.03
CA THR A 267 -4.03 -17.29 -20.08
C THR A 267 -4.75 -18.28 -20.99
N HIS A 268 -6.09 -18.31 -20.98
CA HIS A 268 -6.87 -19.13 -21.91
C HIS A 268 -6.61 -18.73 -23.36
N LYS A 269 -6.75 -17.45 -23.70
CA LYS A 269 -6.55 -16.97 -25.08
C LYS A 269 -5.09 -17.08 -25.55
N LEU A 270 -4.13 -16.95 -24.65
CA LEU A 270 -2.72 -17.21 -24.90
C LEU A 270 -2.53 -18.67 -25.31
N LEU A 271 -3.01 -19.62 -24.51
CA LEU A 271 -2.92 -21.05 -24.81
C LEU A 271 -3.66 -21.41 -26.10
N ASP A 272 -4.85 -20.85 -26.37
CA ASP A 272 -5.57 -21.05 -27.64
C ASP A 272 -4.74 -20.61 -28.85
N TRP A 273 -4.09 -19.44 -28.79
CA TRP A 273 -3.29 -18.93 -29.91
C TRP A 273 -2.02 -19.73 -30.13
N LEU A 274 -1.43 -20.24 -29.05
CA LEU A 274 -0.29 -21.15 -29.10
C LEU A 274 -0.72 -22.53 -29.65
N GLU A 275 -1.84 -23.11 -29.21
CA GLU A 275 -2.39 -24.34 -29.80
C GLU A 275 -2.56 -24.17 -31.31
N ASP A 276 -3.22 -23.08 -31.75
CA ASP A 276 -3.44 -22.76 -33.17
C ASP A 276 -2.11 -22.65 -33.95
N ALA A 277 -1.10 -21.98 -33.39
CA ALA A 277 0.21 -21.80 -34.02
C ALA A 277 0.99 -23.11 -34.13
N PHE A 278 1.08 -23.89 -33.06
CA PHE A 278 1.73 -25.20 -33.08
C PHE A 278 0.97 -26.22 -33.94
N GLN A 279 -0.37 -26.17 -33.99
CA GLN A 279 -1.15 -27.03 -34.88
C GLN A 279 -0.85 -26.73 -36.35
N LEU A 280 -0.62 -25.46 -36.73
CA LEU A 280 -0.20 -25.10 -38.09
C LEU A 280 1.17 -25.68 -38.45
N ALA A 281 2.12 -25.72 -37.51
CA ALA A 281 3.43 -26.35 -37.70
C ALA A 281 3.32 -27.88 -37.79
N VAL A 282 2.56 -28.53 -36.89
CA VAL A 282 2.33 -29.99 -36.91
C VAL A 282 1.65 -30.44 -38.20
N ASN A 283 0.64 -29.70 -38.68
CA ASN A 283 -0.08 -30.01 -39.92
C ASN A 283 0.80 -30.03 -41.19
N VAL A 284 2.03 -29.50 -41.15
CA VAL A 284 3.01 -29.62 -42.25
C VAL A 284 3.54 -31.05 -42.35
N ASN A 285 3.73 -31.72 -41.21
CA ASN A 285 4.33 -33.05 -41.10
C ASN A 285 3.25 -34.16 -41.00
N SER A 286 2.19 -33.90 -40.22
CA SER A 286 1.09 -34.83 -39.93
C SER A 286 -0.26 -34.12 -40.07
N PRO A 287 -0.96 -34.23 -41.22
CA PRO A 287 -2.27 -33.61 -41.36
C PRO A 287 -3.35 -34.39 -40.58
N GLN A 288 -4.11 -33.65 -39.76
CA GLN A 288 -5.38 -34.03 -39.09
C GLN A 288 -5.37 -34.63 -37.67
N ASP A 289 -4.21 -34.90 -37.03
CA ASP A 289 -4.21 -35.28 -35.61
C ASP A 289 -3.95 -34.07 -34.69
N LYS A 290 -4.85 -33.84 -33.73
CA LYS A 290 -4.69 -32.85 -32.66
C LYS A 290 -3.87 -33.37 -31.48
N SER A 291 -3.80 -34.69 -31.30
CA SER A 291 -3.12 -35.33 -30.17
C SER A 291 -1.58 -35.29 -30.29
N GLU A 292 -1.05 -35.05 -31.49
CA GLU A 292 0.39 -34.78 -31.73
C GLU A 292 0.81 -33.34 -31.39
N ASN A 293 -0.12 -32.43 -31.07
CA ASN A 293 0.20 -31.04 -30.75
C ASN A 293 0.91 -30.94 -29.38
N PRO A 294 2.16 -30.43 -29.31
CA PRO A 294 2.93 -30.43 -28.07
C PRO A 294 2.30 -29.56 -26.98
N MET A 295 1.58 -28.48 -27.33
CA MET A 295 0.89 -27.64 -26.34
C MET A 295 -0.31 -28.36 -25.72
N VAL A 296 -1.04 -29.14 -26.53
CA VAL A 296 -2.13 -30.02 -26.04
C VAL A 296 -1.57 -31.12 -25.14
N GLN A 297 -0.42 -31.72 -25.51
CA GLN A 297 0.23 -32.74 -24.70
C GLN A 297 0.74 -32.20 -23.35
N LEU A 298 1.18 -30.94 -23.29
CA LEU A 298 1.79 -30.33 -22.10
C LEU A 298 0.77 -29.79 -21.09
N PHE A 299 -0.30 -29.14 -21.57
CA PHE A 299 -1.28 -28.44 -20.71
C PHE A 299 -2.67 -29.09 -20.63
N TYR A 300 -3.03 -30.01 -21.53
CA TYR A 300 -4.41 -30.53 -21.59
C TYR A 300 -4.52 -32.00 -21.15
N GLY A 301 -5.48 -32.26 -20.27
CA GLY A 301 -5.89 -33.58 -19.80
C GLY A 301 -7.32 -33.94 -20.19
N THR A 302 -7.79 -35.07 -19.67
CA THR A 302 -9.19 -35.51 -19.78
C THR A 302 -9.73 -35.97 -18.43
N PHE A 303 -11.00 -35.65 -18.16
CA PHE A 303 -11.76 -36.23 -17.06
C PHE A 303 -13.03 -36.92 -17.58
N LEU A 304 -13.52 -37.87 -16.79
CA LEU A 304 -14.77 -38.56 -17.02
C LEU A 304 -15.81 -38.05 -16.02
N THR A 305 -16.93 -37.56 -16.54
CA THR A 305 -18.12 -37.22 -15.77
C THR A 305 -19.08 -38.40 -15.81
N GLU A 306 -19.46 -38.93 -14.66
CA GLU A 306 -20.49 -39.96 -14.51
C GLU A 306 -21.58 -39.47 -13.57
N GLY A 307 -22.85 -39.75 -13.88
CA GLY A 307 -23.94 -39.30 -13.03
C GLY A 307 -25.27 -39.98 -13.31
N ILE A 308 -26.25 -39.71 -12.45
CA ILE A 308 -27.62 -40.17 -12.60
C ILE A 308 -28.52 -38.96 -12.83
N HIS A 309 -29.13 -38.89 -14.02
CA HIS A 309 -30.10 -37.87 -14.39
C HIS A 309 -31.43 -38.56 -14.77
N GLU A 310 -32.53 -38.18 -14.11
CA GLU A 310 -33.85 -38.81 -14.28
C GLU A 310 -33.85 -40.36 -14.13
N GLY A 311 -32.95 -40.90 -13.31
CA GLY A 311 -32.78 -42.34 -13.12
C GLY A 311 -32.03 -43.07 -14.24
N LYS A 312 -31.53 -42.36 -15.27
CA LYS A 312 -30.62 -42.88 -16.28
C LYS A 312 -29.18 -42.53 -15.92
N THR A 313 -28.28 -43.50 -16.04
CA THR A 313 -26.85 -43.27 -15.94
C THR A 313 -26.33 -42.59 -17.21
N PHE A 314 -25.51 -41.55 -17.06
CA PHE A 314 -24.74 -40.97 -18.15
C PHE A 314 -23.25 -41.01 -17.83
N SER A 315 -22.42 -41.02 -18.88
CA SER A 315 -20.97 -41.09 -18.81
C SER A 315 -20.42 -40.29 -20.00
N LYS A 316 -19.59 -39.27 -19.74
CA LYS A 316 -19.06 -38.34 -20.75
C LYS A 316 -17.60 -38.03 -20.44
N ILE A 317 -16.72 -38.21 -21.42
CA ILE A 317 -15.32 -37.78 -21.34
C ILE A 317 -15.22 -36.34 -21.86
N GLU A 318 -14.52 -35.49 -21.13
CA GLU A 318 -14.31 -34.08 -21.45
C GLU A 318 -12.81 -33.73 -21.34
N THR A 319 -12.34 -32.84 -22.21
CA THR A 319 -10.98 -32.30 -22.20
C THR A 319 -10.91 -31.04 -21.35
N PHE A 320 -9.83 -30.86 -20.60
CA PHE A 320 -9.58 -29.65 -19.81
C PHE A 320 -8.12 -29.20 -19.99
N GLY A 321 -7.90 -27.89 -19.95
CA GLY A 321 -6.55 -27.31 -19.80
C GLY A 321 -6.37 -26.85 -18.36
N GLN A 322 -6.91 -25.66 -18.07
CA GLN A 322 -7.06 -25.18 -16.70
C GLN A 322 -8.29 -25.82 -16.04
N TYR A 323 -8.19 -26.16 -14.76
CA TYR A 323 -9.31 -26.70 -13.97
C TYR A 323 -9.79 -25.64 -12.97
N PRO A 324 -10.98 -25.04 -13.16
CA PRO A 324 -11.51 -24.01 -12.28
C PRO A 324 -12.03 -24.59 -10.97
N LEU A 325 -11.71 -23.90 -9.87
CA LEU A 325 -12.02 -24.28 -8.50
C LEU A 325 -12.64 -23.11 -7.75
N GLN A 326 -13.80 -23.35 -7.13
CA GLN A 326 -14.46 -22.35 -6.29
C GLN A 326 -13.90 -22.40 -4.87
N VAL A 327 -13.35 -21.29 -4.40
CA VAL A 327 -12.62 -21.23 -3.12
C VAL A 327 -13.56 -21.16 -1.90
N ASN A 328 -14.81 -20.74 -2.07
CA ASN A 328 -15.74 -20.51 -0.96
C ASN A 328 -16.02 -21.80 -0.15
N GLY A 329 -15.99 -21.69 1.18
CA GLY A 329 -16.31 -22.79 2.10
C GLY A 329 -15.22 -23.85 2.34
N TYR A 330 -14.13 -23.87 1.56
CA TYR A 330 -13.05 -24.87 1.67
C TYR A 330 -11.83 -24.32 2.41
N LYS A 331 -11.16 -25.18 3.19
CA LYS A 331 -9.95 -24.78 3.95
C LYS A 331 -8.66 -25.04 3.19
N ASN A 332 -8.65 -26.07 2.35
CA ASN A 332 -7.47 -26.50 1.61
C ASN A 332 -7.83 -26.97 0.19
N LEU A 333 -6.81 -27.00 -0.68
CA LEU A 333 -6.94 -27.39 -2.08
C LEU A 333 -7.51 -28.81 -2.27
N ASN A 334 -7.21 -29.74 -1.36
CA ASN A 334 -7.72 -31.10 -1.41
C ASN A 334 -9.24 -31.19 -1.17
N GLU A 335 -9.76 -30.45 -0.20
CA GLU A 335 -11.21 -30.31 0.04
C GLU A 335 -11.91 -29.60 -1.12
N CYS A 336 -11.29 -28.55 -1.66
CA CYS A 336 -11.81 -27.78 -2.80
C CYS A 336 -11.90 -28.65 -4.06
N LEU A 337 -10.89 -29.47 -4.35
CA LEU A 337 -10.91 -30.46 -5.42
C LEU A 337 -11.96 -31.56 -5.19
N GLU A 338 -12.09 -32.09 -3.97
CA GLU A 338 -13.17 -33.06 -3.66
C GLU A 338 -14.56 -32.47 -3.91
N GLY A 339 -14.79 -31.21 -3.51
CA GLY A 339 -16.05 -30.50 -3.74
C GLY A 339 -16.33 -30.26 -5.22
N ALA A 340 -15.34 -29.80 -5.99
CA ALA A 340 -15.47 -29.56 -7.43
C ALA A 340 -15.58 -30.83 -8.30
N LEU A 341 -15.27 -32.01 -7.73
CA LEU A 341 -15.41 -33.30 -8.40
C LEU A 341 -16.70 -34.05 -7.99
N VAL A 342 -17.46 -33.58 -7.01
CA VAL A 342 -18.67 -34.23 -6.50
C VAL A 342 -19.83 -33.22 -6.43
N GLU A 343 -20.54 -33.07 -7.54
CA GLU A 343 -21.70 -32.19 -7.65
C GLU A 343 -23.00 -32.99 -7.41
N GLY A 344 -23.60 -32.86 -6.21
CA GLY A 344 -25.00 -33.27 -6.00
C GLY A 344 -25.34 -34.08 -4.74
N GLU A 345 -25.03 -33.58 -3.55
CA GLU A 345 -25.86 -33.86 -2.36
C GLU A 345 -26.57 -32.58 -1.90
N THR A 346 -27.36 -31.97 -2.78
CA THR A 346 -28.30 -30.91 -2.39
C THR A 346 -29.44 -31.54 -1.60
N GLU A 347 -29.42 -31.40 -0.27
CA GLU A 347 -30.54 -31.82 0.61
C GLU A 347 -31.78 -30.94 0.35
N SER A 348 -32.58 -31.31 -0.64
CA SER A 348 -33.92 -30.76 -0.81
C SER A 348 -34.79 -31.17 0.39
N PRO A 349 -35.66 -30.28 0.93
CA PRO A 349 -36.56 -30.62 2.03
C PRO A 349 -37.47 -31.81 1.67
N PRO A 350 -37.97 -32.58 2.65
CA PRO A 350 -38.66 -33.84 2.43
C PRO A 350 -40.08 -33.63 1.87
N SER A 351 -40.15 -33.31 0.58
CA SER A 351 -41.34 -33.51 -0.25
C SER A 351 -41.27 -34.89 -0.89
N ASN A 352 -42.41 -35.59 -0.93
CA ASN A 352 -42.46 -36.94 -1.47
C ASN A 352 -42.12 -36.92 -2.97
N GLN A 353 -41.13 -37.75 -3.36
CA GLN A 353 -40.59 -37.93 -4.72
C GLN A 353 -39.37 -37.05 -5.09
N SER A 354 -38.33 -37.05 -4.25
CA SER A 354 -37.00 -36.55 -4.63
C SER A 354 -36.31 -37.51 -5.61
N VAL A 355 -36.09 -37.05 -6.84
CA VAL A 355 -35.18 -37.69 -7.80
C VAL A 355 -33.75 -37.38 -7.35
N LYS A 356 -32.97 -38.39 -6.99
CA LYS A 356 -31.55 -38.20 -6.66
C LYS A 356 -30.77 -37.85 -7.93
N TYR A 357 -30.45 -36.57 -8.08
CA TYR A 357 -29.39 -36.11 -8.98
C TYR A 357 -28.06 -36.25 -8.24
N GLY A 358 -27.07 -36.84 -8.89
CA GLY A 358 -25.71 -36.94 -8.36
C GLY A 358 -24.74 -37.15 -9.52
N GLN A 359 -23.68 -36.34 -9.54
CA GLN A 359 -22.67 -36.31 -10.58
C GLN A 359 -21.28 -36.34 -9.93
N GLU A 360 -20.45 -37.30 -10.35
CA GLU A 360 -19.05 -37.40 -9.98
C GLU A 360 -18.16 -37.17 -11.22
N ARG A 361 -17.02 -36.52 -11.01
CA ARG A 361 -15.98 -36.32 -12.01
C ARG A 361 -14.70 -37.01 -11.56
N TRP A 362 -14.01 -37.65 -12.49
CA TRP A 362 -12.80 -38.44 -12.21
C TRP A 362 -11.75 -38.18 -13.29
N PHE A 363 -10.52 -37.82 -12.93
CA PHE A 363 -9.47 -37.60 -13.92
C PHE A 363 -9.08 -38.93 -14.59
N THR A 364 -9.00 -38.93 -15.92
CA THR A 364 -8.60 -40.11 -16.72
C THR A 364 -7.21 -39.94 -17.30
N LYS A 365 -6.83 -38.72 -17.69
CA LYS A 365 -5.48 -38.32 -18.07
C LYS A 365 -5.20 -36.95 -17.46
N LEU A 366 -4.10 -36.81 -16.73
CA LEU A 366 -3.62 -35.51 -16.25
C LEU A 366 -2.59 -34.94 -17.24
N PRO A 367 -2.54 -33.61 -17.43
CA PRO A 367 -1.47 -32.96 -18.17
C PRO A 367 -0.16 -32.97 -17.36
N PRO A 368 1.02 -33.00 -17.99
CA PRO A 368 2.30 -32.82 -17.31
C PRO A 368 2.41 -31.48 -16.55
N VAL A 369 1.78 -30.42 -17.06
CA VAL A 369 1.60 -29.14 -16.36
C VAL A 369 0.12 -28.98 -16.01
N LEU A 370 -0.20 -29.09 -14.73
CA LEU A 370 -1.57 -29.05 -14.19
C LEU A 370 -1.85 -27.68 -13.57
N THR A 371 -2.81 -26.96 -14.13
CA THR A 371 -3.15 -25.59 -13.74
C THR A 371 -4.52 -25.52 -13.07
N PHE A 372 -4.56 -24.96 -11.86
CA PHE A 372 -5.79 -24.72 -11.11
C PHE A 372 -6.08 -23.22 -11.07
N GLU A 373 -7.26 -22.83 -11.53
CA GLU A 373 -7.79 -21.47 -11.42
C GLU A 373 -8.61 -21.37 -10.13
N LEU A 374 -8.22 -20.46 -9.23
CA LEU A 374 -8.85 -20.25 -7.94
C LEU A 374 -9.85 -19.10 -8.03
N SER A 375 -11.09 -19.44 -8.40
CA SER A 375 -12.20 -18.50 -8.41
C SER A 375 -12.50 -18.02 -6.99
N ARG A 376 -12.10 -16.78 -6.74
CA ARG A 376 -12.34 -16.03 -5.50
C ARG A 376 -13.38 -14.94 -5.66
N PHE A 377 -14.06 -14.82 -6.81
CA PHE A 377 -15.11 -13.82 -6.97
C PHE A 377 -16.49 -14.49 -6.93
N GLU A 378 -17.33 -14.06 -5.99
CA GLU A 378 -18.75 -14.46 -5.93
C GLU A 378 -19.65 -13.25 -6.11
N PHE A 379 -20.76 -13.42 -6.83
CA PHE A 379 -21.77 -12.39 -6.94
C PHE A 379 -22.56 -12.30 -5.63
N ASN A 380 -22.22 -11.31 -4.80
CA ASN A 380 -22.94 -11.07 -3.57
C ASN A 380 -24.32 -10.46 -3.89
N GLN A 381 -25.37 -11.28 -3.77
CA GLN A 381 -26.75 -10.90 -4.12
C GLN A 381 -27.29 -9.72 -3.31
N SER A 382 -26.79 -9.50 -2.08
CA SER A 382 -27.12 -8.34 -1.25
C SER A 382 -26.46 -7.05 -1.76
N LEU A 383 -25.22 -7.13 -2.24
CA LEU A 383 -24.45 -5.99 -2.75
C LEU A 383 -24.74 -5.66 -4.22
N GLY A 384 -25.20 -6.66 -4.99
CA GLY A 384 -25.42 -6.54 -6.43
C GLY A 384 -24.13 -6.41 -7.25
N GLN A 385 -22.98 -6.81 -6.69
CA GLN A 385 -21.65 -6.73 -7.30
C GLN A 385 -20.81 -7.99 -6.96
N PRO A 386 -19.84 -8.37 -7.80
CA PRO A 386 -18.89 -9.44 -7.46
C PRO A 386 -17.94 -9.00 -6.34
N GLU A 387 -17.83 -9.83 -5.29
CA GLU A 387 -17.00 -9.61 -4.11
C GLU A 387 -15.85 -10.61 -4.06
N LYS A 388 -14.67 -10.19 -3.58
CA LYS A 388 -13.49 -11.05 -3.41
C LYS A 388 -13.58 -11.84 -2.10
N ILE A 389 -13.52 -13.16 -2.21
CA ILE A 389 -13.47 -14.09 -1.09
C ILE A 389 -12.07 -14.07 -0.48
N HIS A 390 -11.97 -13.42 0.68
CA HIS A 390 -10.75 -13.33 1.48
C HIS A 390 -10.51 -14.55 2.40
N SER A 391 -11.28 -15.65 2.26
CA SER A 391 -11.05 -16.86 3.05
C SER A 391 -9.65 -17.44 2.80
N LYS A 392 -9.06 -17.98 3.88
CA LYS A 392 -7.77 -18.68 3.81
C LYS A 392 -7.98 -20.03 3.10
N LEU A 393 -7.29 -20.24 1.99
CA LEU A 393 -7.20 -21.52 1.28
C LEU A 393 -5.74 -21.99 1.28
N GLU A 394 -5.48 -23.10 1.96
CA GLU A 394 -4.15 -23.69 2.07
C GLU A 394 -3.87 -24.65 0.89
N PHE A 395 -2.68 -24.58 0.32
CA PHE A 395 -2.24 -25.50 -0.73
C PHE A 395 -0.80 -25.95 -0.47
N SER A 396 -0.50 -27.19 -0.87
CA SER A 396 0.75 -27.88 -0.53
C SER A 396 1.78 -27.74 -1.65
N ARG A 397 3.08 -27.75 -1.30
CA ARG A 397 4.20 -27.78 -2.27
C ARG A 397 4.17 -29.03 -3.17
N VAL A 398 3.61 -30.13 -2.68
CA VAL A 398 3.36 -31.36 -3.45
C VAL A 398 1.92 -31.78 -3.22
N ILE A 399 1.20 -32.10 -4.29
CA ILE A 399 -0.14 -32.68 -4.25
C ILE A 399 -0.10 -34.07 -4.89
N TYR A 400 -0.72 -35.06 -4.24
CA TYR A 400 -0.83 -36.42 -4.76
C TYR A 400 -2.18 -36.59 -5.44
N MET A 401 -2.18 -36.78 -6.76
CA MET A 401 -3.40 -36.76 -7.56
C MET A 401 -4.14 -38.11 -7.58
N ASP A 402 -3.53 -39.16 -7.02
CA ASP A 402 -4.04 -40.53 -6.92
C ASP A 402 -5.50 -40.62 -6.47
N ARG A 403 -5.88 -39.77 -5.51
CA ARG A 403 -7.23 -39.73 -4.90
C ARG A 403 -8.32 -39.17 -5.82
N PHE A 404 -7.95 -38.62 -6.96
CA PHE A 404 -8.84 -38.02 -7.95
C PHE A 404 -8.83 -38.77 -9.30
N LEU A 405 -7.96 -39.78 -9.46
CA LEU A 405 -7.85 -40.60 -10.66
C LEU A 405 -8.94 -41.68 -10.73
N TYR A 406 -9.49 -41.89 -11.92
CA TYR A 406 -10.49 -42.92 -12.20
C TYR A 406 -10.01 -44.34 -11.85
N SER A 407 -8.70 -44.63 -11.98
CA SER A 407 -8.10 -45.92 -11.62
C SER A 407 -8.32 -46.32 -10.16
N ASN A 408 -8.45 -45.33 -9.26
CA ASN A 408 -8.58 -45.53 -7.82
C ASN A 408 -10.03 -45.34 -7.34
N LYS A 409 -11.00 -45.17 -8.25
CA LYS A 409 -12.39 -44.82 -7.96
C LYS A 409 -13.03 -45.68 -6.85
N GLU A 410 -12.96 -47.00 -6.96
CA GLU A 410 -13.60 -47.92 -6.00
C GLU A 410 -13.02 -47.77 -4.58
N LEU A 411 -11.69 -47.65 -4.47
CA LEU A 411 -10.99 -47.43 -3.20
C LEU A 411 -11.38 -46.08 -2.57
N ILE A 412 -11.44 -45.02 -3.39
CA ILE A 412 -11.79 -43.68 -2.92
C ILE A 412 -13.27 -43.59 -2.54
N GLN A 413 -14.19 -44.22 -3.28
CA GLN A 413 -15.60 -44.29 -2.88
C GLN A 413 -15.77 -45.01 -1.53
N SER A 414 -15.05 -46.12 -1.30
CA SER A 414 -15.04 -46.79 0.01
C SER A 414 -14.49 -45.89 1.14
N LYS A 415 -13.38 -45.19 0.93
CA LYS A 415 -12.81 -44.25 1.91
C LYS A 415 -13.73 -43.05 2.16
N ARG A 416 -14.41 -42.51 1.14
CA ARG A 416 -15.43 -41.44 1.29
C ARG A 416 -16.60 -41.87 2.15
N GLU A 417 -17.12 -43.09 1.97
CA GLU A 417 -18.16 -43.65 2.84
C GLU A 417 -17.71 -43.78 4.31
N GLU A 418 -16.47 -44.23 4.52
CA GLU A 418 -15.89 -44.36 5.87
C GLU A 418 -15.75 -42.99 6.54
N ILE A 419 -15.24 -41.98 5.82
CA ILE A 419 -15.19 -40.60 6.29
C ILE A 419 -16.59 -40.07 6.61
N LYS A 420 -17.61 -40.36 5.80
CA LYS A 420 -19.00 -39.96 6.07
C LYS A 420 -19.52 -40.58 7.36
N LYS A 421 -19.20 -41.85 7.63
CA LYS A 421 -19.52 -42.55 8.89
C LYS A 421 -18.78 -41.94 10.09
N LEU A 422 -17.47 -41.68 9.97
CA LEU A 422 -16.65 -41.06 11.01
C LEU A 422 -17.07 -39.62 11.34
N LYS A 423 -17.30 -38.78 10.32
CA LYS A 423 -17.83 -37.41 10.50
C LYS A 423 -19.20 -37.41 11.19
N GLY A 424 -20.08 -38.37 10.87
CA GLY A 424 -21.35 -38.57 11.58
C GLY A 424 -21.18 -38.94 13.06
N GLN A 425 -20.19 -39.78 13.39
CA GLN A 425 -19.85 -40.10 14.78
C GLN A 425 -19.28 -38.89 15.53
N ILE A 426 -18.38 -38.13 14.90
CA ILE A 426 -17.82 -36.89 15.45
C ILE A 426 -18.94 -35.89 15.78
N ALA A 427 -19.88 -35.66 14.86
CA ALA A 427 -21.02 -34.76 15.09
C ALA A 427 -21.89 -35.21 16.28
N LEU A 428 -22.13 -36.51 16.44
CA LEU A 428 -22.86 -37.06 17.58
C LEU A 428 -22.11 -36.85 18.92
N LEU A 429 -20.78 -37.02 18.93
CA LEU A 429 -19.96 -36.78 20.11
C LEU A 429 -19.85 -35.29 20.45
N GLN A 430 -19.73 -34.42 19.44
CA GLN A 430 -19.77 -32.97 19.60
C GLN A 430 -21.11 -32.52 20.18
N GLN A 431 -22.24 -33.04 19.69
CA GLN A 431 -23.56 -32.75 20.26
C GLN A 431 -23.69 -33.24 21.71
N LYS A 432 -23.07 -34.37 22.07
CA LYS A 432 -23.01 -34.82 23.48
C LYS A 432 -22.18 -33.86 24.33
N LEU A 433 -20.97 -33.49 23.88
CA LEU A 433 -20.08 -32.56 24.57
C LEU A 433 -20.74 -31.19 24.78
N GLU A 434 -21.46 -30.68 23.78
CA GLU A 434 -22.17 -29.41 23.85
C GLU A 434 -23.25 -29.39 24.96
N ARG A 435 -23.87 -30.54 25.28
CA ARG A 435 -24.82 -30.63 26.42
C ARG A 435 -24.15 -30.40 27.77
N TYR A 436 -22.87 -30.74 27.93
CA TYR A 436 -22.09 -30.45 29.13
C TYR A 436 -21.54 -29.02 29.12
N MET A 437 -21.17 -28.47 27.95
CA MET A 437 -20.62 -27.11 27.82
C MET A 437 -21.70 -26.01 27.85
N LYS A 438 -22.92 -26.30 27.39
CA LYS A 438 -24.08 -25.40 27.35
C LYS A 438 -25.25 -25.99 28.13
N TYR A 439 -24.99 -26.38 29.37
CA TYR A 439 -25.98 -26.95 30.27
C TYR A 439 -26.94 -25.86 30.78
N GLY A 440 -28.20 -26.25 31.00
CA GLY A 440 -29.27 -25.35 31.44
C GLY A 440 -30.56 -25.48 30.61
N SER A 441 -31.66 -24.97 31.18
CA SER A 441 -32.98 -24.91 30.54
C SER A 441 -33.41 -23.48 30.15
N GLY A 442 -32.64 -22.46 30.53
CA GLY A 442 -32.91 -21.05 30.23
C GLY A 442 -32.32 -20.60 28.88
N ALA A 443 -32.42 -19.29 28.62
CA ALA A 443 -31.72 -18.64 27.51
C ALA A 443 -30.20 -18.67 27.75
N ASP A 444 -29.77 -18.31 28.95
CA ASP A 444 -28.38 -18.41 29.38
C ASP A 444 -28.03 -19.86 29.77
N ARG A 445 -26.85 -20.31 29.30
CA ARG A 445 -26.35 -21.67 29.45
C ARG A 445 -24.88 -21.62 29.83
N PHE A 446 -24.48 -22.47 30.76
CA PHE A 446 -23.13 -22.49 31.33
C PHE A 446 -22.54 -23.91 31.28
N PRO A 447 -21.21 -24.07 31.41
CA PRO A 447 -20.61 -25.39 31.55
C PRO A 447 -21.03 -26.04 32.87
N LEU A 448 -21.40 -27.32 32.81
CA LEU A 448 -21.86 -28.07 33.99
C LEU A 448 -20.77 -28.22 35.06
N ALA A 449 -19.51 -28.40 34.65
CA ALA A 449 -18.37 -28.46 35.57
C ALA A 449 -18.23 -27.15 36.37
N ASP A 450 -18.32 -26.00 35.70
CA ASP A 450 -18.22 -24.67 36.32
C ASP A 450 -19.40 -24.41 37.27
N MET A 451 -20.62 -24.79 36.88
CA MET A 451 -21.78 -24.71 37.79
C MET A 451 -21.61 -25.59 39.02
N LEU A 452 -21.12 -26.82 38.88
CA LEU A 452 -20.85 -27.70 40.02
C LEU A 452 -19.75 -27.12 40.93
N LEU A 453 -18.72 -26.51 40.35
CA LEU A 453 -17.67 -25.79 41.08
C LEU A 453 -18.23 -24.58 41.85
N TYR A 454 -19.04 -23.73 41.22
CA TYR A 454 -19.64 -22.55 41.88
C TYR A 454 -20.64 -22.93 42.96
N VAL A 455 -21.44 -23.99 42.78
CA VAL A 455 -22.35 -24.49 43.82
C VAL A 455 -21.57 -25.12 44.97
N LEU A 456 -20.47 -25.81 44.71
CA LEU A 456 -19.57 -26.33 45.75
C LEU A 456 -18.86 -25.20 46.50
N GLN A 457 -18.41 -24.15 45.80
CA GLN A 457 -17.85 -22.95 46.41
C GLN A 457 -18.88 -22.26 47.31
N PHE A 458 -20.12 -22.04 46.83
CA PHE A 458 -21.23 -21.53 47.64
C PHE A 458 -21.49 -22.40 48.88
N ALA A 459 -21.58 -23.73 48.73
CA ALA A 459 -21.81 -24.65 49.84
C ALA A 459 -20.66 -24.64 50.89
N SER A 460 -19.44 -24.29 50.49
CA SER A 460 -18.28 -24.15 51.38
C SER A 460 -18.21 -22.80 52.12
N THR A 461 -19.01 -21.80 51.72
CA THR A 461 -19.03 -20.49 52.41
C THR A 461 -19.74 -20.58 53.76
N LYS A 462 -19.17 -19.92 54.78
CA LYS A 462 -19.75 -19.88 56.13
C LYS A 462 -20.82 -18.79 56.21
N PRO A 463 -22.02 -19.05 56.78
CA PRO A 463 -23.04 -18.03 56.95
C PRO A 463 -22.63 -16.99 58.01
N ALA A 464 -22.67 -15.71 57.64
CA ALA A 464 -22.50 -14.61 58.57
C ALA A 464 -23.70 -14.52 59.53
N VAL A 465 -23.44 -14.29 60.82
CA VAL A 465 -24.47 -14.21 61.87
C VAL A 465 -25.18 -12.86 61.80
N ALA A 466 -26.35 -12.82 61.16
CA ALA A 466 -27.15 -11.61 61.03
C ALA A 466 -27.78 -11.18 62.37
N SER A 467 -27.20 -10.15 63.01
CA SER A 467 -27.84 -9.43 64.12
C SER A 467 -28.64 -8.24 63.58
N CYS A 468 -29.96 -8.39 63.47
CA CYS A 468 -30.85 -7.23 63.37
C CYS A 468 -32.24 -7.51 63.98
N ALA A 469 -32.40 -7.11 65.24
CA ALA A 469 -33.70 -6.98 65.88
C ALA A 469 -33.76 -5.64 66.63
N GLN A 470 -34.46 -4.68 66.01
CA GLN A 470 -35.24 -3.56 66.60
C GLN A 470 -34.64 -2.86 67.86
N SER A 471 -34.44 -1.54 67.83
CA SER A 471 -35.56 -0.60 67.99
C SER A 471 -35.12 0.87 67.78
N LEU A 472 -36.08 1.73 67.45
CA LEU A 472 -35.89 3.18 67.34
C LEU A 472 -35.59 3.85 68.69
N VAL A 473 -34.92 5.00 68.58
CA VAL A 473 -34.52 5.94 69.66
C VAL A 473 -35.71 6.73 70.19
N THR A 474 -35.67 7.09 71.48
CA THR A 474 -36.14 8.40 71.96
C THR A 474 -35.03 9.13 72.73
N PRO A 475 -34.96 10.48 72.69
CA PRO A 475 -33.68 11.18 72.70
C PRO A 475 -33.52 12.30 73.76
N GLU A 476 -32.28 12.72 74.02
CA GLU A 476 -31.97 14.04 74.59
C GLU A 476 -30.70 14.67 73.95
N PRO A 477 -30.52 16.01 74.00
CA PRO A 477 -29.97 16.73 72.84
C PRO A 477 -28.84 17.75 73.15
N GLN A 478 -28.48 18.51 72.10
CA GLN A 478 -27.66 19.74 72.06
C GLN A 478 -26.13 19.50 71.97
N ALA A 479 -25.42 19.79 70.87
CA ALA A 479 -25.37 20.91 69.90
C ALA A 479 -24.31 21.97 70.22
N LYS A 480 -23.32 22.12 69.31
CA LYS A 480 -22.70 23.38 68.85
C LYS A 480 -21.53 23.11 67.87
N GLY A 481 -21.28 24.05 66.96
CA GLY A 481 -19.94 24.32 66.41
C GLY A 481 -19.57 23.63 65.10
N SER A 482 -19.57 24.40 64.01
CA SER A 482 -19.09 24.07 62.66
C SER A 482 -17.75 24.76 62.35
N PRO A 483 -17.19 24.65 61.13
CA PRO A 483 -16.44 23.54 60.48
C PRO A 483 -14.94 23.98 60.33
N PRO A 484 -14.09 23.62 59.33
CA PRO A 484 -14.11 22.59 58.27
C PRO A 484 -12.79 21.78 58.09
N VAL A 485 -12.79 20.84 57.12
CA VAL A 485 -11.74 20.49 56.11
C VAL A 485 -10.21 20.51 56.46
N HIS A 486 -9.57 19.38 56.14
CA HIS A 486 -8.13 19.09 55.87
C HIS A 486 -7.03 19.14 56.96
N SER A 487 -6.27 18.03 56.97
CA SER A 487 -4.80 17.91 56.99
C SER A 487 -4.01 17.73 58.32
N ARG A 488 -3.30 16.57 58.34
CA ARG A 488 -1.84 16.38 58.56
C ARG A 488 -1.22 16.56 59.96
N GLY A 489 -0.34 15.60 60.28
CA GLY A 489 0.67 15.62 61.34
C GLY A 489 0.17 15.05 62.67
N GLU A 490 0.94 14.31 63.47
CA GLU A 490 2.29 13.74 63.40
C GLU A 490 2.55 13.07 64.77
N VAL A 491 3.72 12.43 64.94
CA VAL A 491 4.48 12.16 66.19
C VAL A 491 4.87 10.70 66.40
N THR A 492 6.19 10.47 66.36
CA THR A 492 6.96 9.30 66.77
C THR A 492 7.34 9.35 68.26
N GLN A 493 7.64 8.21 68.90
CA GLN A 493 8.87 8.03 69.72
C GLN A 493 9.11 6.58 70.21
N ALA A 494 10.37 6.31 70.63
CA ALA A 494 10.98 5.00 70.94
C ALA A 494 10.85 4.58 72.44
N THR A 495 11.52 3.57 73.06
CA THR A 495 12.96 3.17 73.06
C THR A 495 13.28 1.72 73.58
N GLU A 496 14.31 1.11 72.98
CA GLU A 496 15.48 0.31 73.49
C GLU A 496 15.46 -0.77 74.62
N ASN A 497 16.20 -1.90 74.39
CA ASN A 497 17.39 -2.38 75.18
C ASN A 497 18.03 -3.74 74.72
N VAL A 498 19.32 -3.75 74.30
CA VAL A 498 20.53 -4.44 74.89
C VAL A 498 20.42 -5.90 75.46
N GLN A 499 21.28 -6.93 75.25
CA GLN A 499 22.49 -7.23 74.40
C GLN A 499 22.91 -8.76 74.45
N ASP A 500 23.94 -9.16 73.65
CA ASP A 500 24.97 -10.25 73.82
C ASP A 500 24.64 -11.78 73.81
N ALA A 501 25.48 -12.72 73.33
CA ALA A 501 26.76 -12.69 72.56
C ALA A 501 27.26 -14.09 72.05
N VAL A 502 28.42 -14.09 71.35
CA VAL A 502 29.48 -15.16 71.16
C VAL A 502 29.56 -15.93 69.82
N GLU A 503 30.81 -16.18 69.36
CA GLU A 503 31.25 -16.52 68.00
C GLU A 503 31.76 -17.98 67.76
N ASP A 504 31.74 -18.37 66.47
CA ASP A 504 32.79 -19.02 65.63
C ASP A 504 33.05 -20.55 65.43
N ALA A 505 33.33 -20.84 64.15
CA ALA A 505 34.17 -21.87 63.48
C ALA A 505 33.99 -23.40 63.66
N ALA A 506 33.56 -24.09 62.57
CA ALA A 506 34.47 -24.89 61.67
C ALA A 506 33.77 -25.90 60.69
N ALA A 507 33.75 -25.54 59.39
CA ALA A 507 33.93 -26.33 58.15
C ALA A 507 33.36 -27.77 57.85
N ILE A 508 33.01 -27.94 56.55
CA ILE A 508 33.03 -29.15 55.65
C ILE A 508 31.69 -29.77 55.16
N SER A 509 31.59 -29.87 53.82
CA SER A 509 30.77 -30.76 52.94
C SER A 509 29.31 -30.44 52.54
N HIS A 510 29.06 -30.43 51.22
CA HIS A 510 27.76 -30.42 50.52
C HIS A 510 27.21 -31.86 50.33
N PRO A 511 25.92 -32.09 49.98
CA PRO A 511 25.45 -31.95 48.58
C PRO A 511 24.01 -31.40 48.37
N GLU A 512 23.77 -31.04 47.10
CA GLU A 512 22.52 -30.80 46.32
C GLU A 512 21.12 -30.86 46.97
N LEU A 513 20.22 -29.99 46.49
CA LEU A 513 18.77 -30.10 46.69
C LEU A 513 17.97 -29.92 45.39
N VAL A 514 17.17 -30.92 45.06
CA VAL A 514 16.30 -31.00 43.88
C VAL A 514 14.84 -30.67 44.28
N SER A 515 14.20 -29.85 43.44
CA SER A 515 12.78 -29.48 43.35
C SER A 515 11.71 -30.29 44.12
N ARG A 516 10.76 -29.60 44.79
CA ARG A 516 9.29 -29.73 44.60
C ARG A 516 8.49 -28.59 45.31
N PRO A 517 7.17 -28.40 45.08
CA PRO A 517 6.67 -27.13 44.57
C PRO A 517 5.98 -26.21 45.60
N LEU A 518 5.88 -24.93 45.22
CA LEU A 518 5.23 -23.86 45.96
C LEU A 518 3.70 -23.98 45.96
N GLN A 519 3.09 -23.66 47.11
CA GLN A 519 1.68 -23.29 47.22
C GLN A 519 1.49 -21.81 46.83
N LEU A 520 0.34 -21.48 46.24
CA LEU A 520 -0.05 -20.09 45.94
C LEU A 520 -0.54 -19.37 47.22
N PRO A 521 -0.11 -18.12 47.48
CA PRO A 521 -0.59 -17.33 48.60
C PRO A 521 -1.70 -16.35 48.19
N TRP A 522 -2.81 -16.32 48.94
CA TRP A 522 -3.47 -15.12 49.50
C TRP A 522 -4.88 -15.45 50.04
N ASP A 523 -5.10 -15.19 51.32
CA ASP A 523 -6.43 -15.12 51.96
C ASP A 523 -6.94 -13.67 51.92
N PRO A 524 -8.22 -13.40 51.56
CA PRO A 524 -8.85 -12.08 51.73
C PRO A 524 -9.58 -11.96 53.08
N VAL A 525 -9.40 -10.83 53.77
CA VAL A 525 -10.11 -10.49 55.01
C VAL A 525 -11.50 -9.88 54.71
N GLU A 526 -12.44 -10.13 55.62
CA GLU A 526 -13.86 -9.71 55.61
C GLU A 526 -14.03 -8.17 55.44
N THR A 527 -15.07 -7.62 54.82
CA THR A 527 -16.50 -7.96 54.89
C THR A 527 -17.26 -7.53 53.62
N THR A 528 -18.24 -8.34 53.20
CA THR A 528 -19.37 -7.97 52.30
C THR A 528 -20.39 -9.11 52.32
N ASP A 529 -21.64 -8.85 51.94
CA ASP A 529 -22.73 -9.85 51.96
C ASP A 529 -22.54 -10.94 50.89
N TYR A 530 -21.67 -11.92 51.16
CA TYR A 530 -21.52 -13.10 50.32
C TYR A 530 -22.76 -14.01 50.45
N PRO A 531 -23.33 -14.50 49.34
CA PRO A 531 -24.40 -15.47 49.39
C PRO A 531 -23.86 -16.76 50.01
N ALA A 532 -24.41 -17.15 51.16
CA ALA A 532 -24.03 -18.34 51.92
C ALA A 532 -25.26 -19.15 52.36
N PRO A 533 -25.15 -20.49 52.51
CA PRO A 533 -26.27 -21.33 52.91
C PRO A 533 -26.74 -21.01 54.35
N HIS A 534 -28.01 -20.64 54.50
CA HIS A 534 -28.60 -20.35 55.80
C HIS A 534 -29.15 -21.63 56.46
N VAL A 535 -28.69 -21.92 57.69
CA VAL A 535 -29.22 -22.96 58.60
C VAL A 535 -29.28 -24.37 57.96
N VAL A 536 -28.11 -25.02 57.86
CA VAL A 536 -27.95 -26.40 57.38
C VAL A 536 -27.05 -27.16 58.35
N SER A 537 -27.26 -28.47 58.55
CA SER A 537 -26.38 -29.26 59.43
C SER A 537 -25.03 -29.60 58.76
N GLU A 538 -23.98 -29.81 59.57
CA GLU A 538 -22.65 -30.17 59.04
C GLU A 538 -22.67 -31.51 58.28
N ASP A 539 -23.47 -32.48 58.73
CA ASP A 539 -23.65 -33.77 58.05
C ASP A 539 -24.30 -33.61 56.66
N GLU A 540 -25.30 -32.72 56.53
CA GLU A 540 -25.95 -32.41 55.25
C GLU A 540 -25.02 -31.66 54.30
N ILE A 541 -24.29 -30.64 54.79
CA ILE A 541 -23.29 -29.90 53.98
C ILE A 541 -22.18 -30.85 53.51
N SER A 542 -21.66 -31.71 54.39
CA SER A 542 -20.63 -32.71 54.05
C SER A 542 -21.11 -33.70 52.98
N LEU A 543 -22.35 -34.19 53.10
CA LEU A 543 -22.97 -35.07 52.11
C LEU A 543 -23.14 -34.37 50.74
N VAL A 544 -23.64 -33.13 50.74
CA VAL A 544 -23.85 -32.34 49.52
C VAL A 544 -22.52 -32.03 48.82
N MET A 545 -21.51 -31.55 49.54
CA MET A 545 -20.18 -31.30 48.98
C MET A 545 -19.55 -32.58 48.40
N THR A 546 -19.67 -33.72 49.11
CA THR A 546 -19.16 -35.01 48.62
C THR A 546 -19.86 -35.45 47.32
N CYS A 547 -21.18 -35.26 47.23
CA CYS A 547 -21.93 -35.58 46.01
C CYS A 547 -21.58 -34.65 44.85
N LEU A 548 -21.51 -33.34 45.09
CA LEU A 548 -21.16 -32.33 44.08
C LEU A 548 -19.73 -32.50 43.57
N GLN A 549 -18.77 -32.77 44.45
CA GLN A 549 -17.38 -33.02 44.06
C GLN A 549 -17.29 -34.28 43.18
N ARG A 550 -17.91 -35.39 43.59
CA ARG A 550 -17.93 -36.62 42.79
C ARG A 550 -18.56 -36.37 41.41
N TRP A 551 -19.70 -35.68 41.35
CA TRP A 551 -20.34 -35.36 40.06
C TRP A 551 -19.51 -34.39 39.21
N LYS A 552 -18.79 -33.45 39.82
CA LYS A 552 -17.85 -32.57 39.10
C LYS A 552 -16.74 -33.41 38.46
N ASP A 553 -16.11 -34.30 39.23
CA ASP A 553 -15.02 -35.15 38.76
C ASP A 553 -15.50 -36.14 37.68
N GLU A 554 -16.69 -36.74 37.83
CA GLU A 554 -17.36 -37.56 36.82
C GLU A 554 -17.64 -36.77 35.52
N VAL A 555 -18.15 -35.54 35.63
CA VAL A 555 -18.45 -34.66 34.49
C VAL A 555 -17.17 -34.20 33.78
N GLU A 556 -16.11 -33.85 34.52
CA GLU A 556 -14.81 -33.50 33.93
C GLU A 556 -14.18 -34.69 33.21
N GLN A 557 -14.29 -35.90 33.78
CA GLN A 557 -13.85 -37.13 33.14
C GLN A 557 -14.64 -37.45 31.86
N ASP A 558 -15.97 -37.30 31.87
CA ASP A 558 -16.83 -37.43 30.69
C ASP A 558 -16.45 -36.42 29.59
N ILE A 559 -16.29 -35.15 29.95
CA ILE A 559 -15.89 -34.07 29.03
C ILE A 559 -14.53 -34.40 28.40
N GLN A 560 -13.55 -34.83 29.19
CA GLN A 560 -12.23 -35.17 28.67
C GLN A 560 -12.25 -36.45 27.81
N GLY A 561 -13.03 -37.45 28.19
CA GLY A 561 -13.24 -38.67 27.40
C GLY A 561 -13.89 -38.38 26.04
N LEU A 562 -14.89 -37.49 26.00
CA LEU A 562 -15.52 -37.02 24.77
C LEU A 562 -14.52 -36.23 23.90
N ARG A 563 -13.76 -35.28 24.48
CA ARG A 563 -12.72 -34.52 23.76
C ARG A 563 -11.67 -35.45 23.13
N ASN A 564 -11.14 -36.40 23.91
CA ASN A 564 -10.16 -37.39 23.43
C ASN A 564 -10.74 -38.24 22.30
N SER A 565 -12.00 -38.69 22.42
CA SER A 565 -12.67 -39.50 21.40
C SER A 565 -12.89 -38.72 20.09
N ILE A 566 -13.28 -37.45 20.19
CA ILE A 566 -13.43 -36.55 19.03
C ILE A 566 -12.07 -36.34 18.34
N ALA A 567 -11.00 -36.11 19.12
CA ALA A 567 -9.65 -35.92 18.57
C ALA A 567 -9.12 -37.17 17.84
N LEU A 568 -9.32 -38.37 18.41
CA LEU A 568 -8.92 -39.63 17.78
C LEU A 568 -9.68 -39.89 16.47
N LEU A 569 -11.00 -39.65 16.44
CA LEU A 569 -11.79 -39.79 15.21
C LEU A 569 -11.41 -38.74 14.16
N ALA A 570 -11.12 -37.50 14.57
CA ALA A 570 -10.66 -36.46 13.66
C ALA A 570 -9.31 -36.82 13.02
N GLN A 571 -8.34 -37.26 13.82
CA GLN A 571 -7.04 -37.77 13.34
C GLN A 571 -7.22 -38.96 12.38
N SER A 572 -8.17 -39.86 12.65
CA SER A 572 -8.48 -40.97 11.74
C SER A 572 -9.09 -40.51 10.40
N VAL A 573 -9.78 -39.37 10.36
CA VAL A 573 -10.29 -38.76 9.11
C VAL A 573 -9.15 -38.09 8.34
N GLU A 574 -8.28 -37.35 9.03
CA GLU A 574 -7.10 -36.70 8.43
C GLU A 574 -6.13 -37.72 7.79
N LEU A 575 -5.87 -38.84 8.48
CA LEU A 575 -4.98 -39.90 8.00
C LEU A 575 -5.62 -40.86 6.98
N MET A 576 -6.91 -40.74 6.65
CA MET A 576 -7.62 -41.70 5.78
C MET A 576 -6.98 -41.85 4.40
N TYR A 577 -6.40 -40.77 3.89
CA TYR A 577 -5.71 -40.70 2.60
C TYR A 577 -4.18 -40.72 2.71
N ALA A 578 -3.61 -40.85 3.92
CA ALA A 578 -2.17 -41.01 4.17
C ALA A 578 -1.63 -42.42 3.77
N ASP A 579 -2.35 -43.10 2.89
CA ASP A 579 -2.11 -44.47 2.45
C ASP A 579 -1.01 -44.48 1.37
N PRO A 580 0.09 -45.25 1.50
CA PRO A 580 1.16 -45.27 0.49
C PRO A 580 0.69 -45.60 -0.93
N SER A 581 -0.42 -46.34 -1.07
CA SER A 581 -1.04 -46.62 -2.38
C SER A 581 -1.64 -45.39 -3.08
N LEU A 582 -1.86 -44.30 -2.33
CA LEU A 582 -2.37 -43.00 -2.81
C LEU A 582 -1.28 -41.92 -2.87
N HIS A 583 -0.02 -42.33 -2.93
CA HIS A 583 1.16 -41.45 -3.03
C HIS A 583 2.02 -41.78 -4.27
N GLN A 584 1.42 -42.28 -5.35
CA GLN A 584 2.13 -42.75 -6.55
C GLN A 584 2.16 -41.70 -7.68
N VAL A 585 1.33 -40.66 -7.63
CA VAL A 585 1.25 -39.60 -8.66
C VAL A 585 1.46 -38.22 -8.04
N PRO A 586 2.70 -37.89 -7.61
CA PRO A 586 3.06 -36.57 -7.10
C PRO A 586 3.11 -35.51 -8.21
N TYR A 587 2.58 -34.34 -7.87
CA TYR A 587 2.65 -33.10 -8.64
C TYR A 587 3.27 -32.01 -7.76
N HIS A 588 4.32 -31.36 -8.24
CA HIS A 588 5.10 -30.37 -7.51
C HIS A 588 4.66 -28.97 -7.91
N LEU A 589 4.46 -28.08 -6.93
CA LEU A 589 4.05 -26.70 -7.19
C LEU A 589 5.21 -25.93 -7.82
N HIS A 590 5.02 -25.50 -9.07
CA HIS A 590 5.99 -24.76 -9.87
C HIS A 590 5.80 -23.26 -9.73
N ALA A 591 4.56 -22.77 -9.86
CA ALA A 591 4.27 -21.35 -9.78
C ALA A 591 2.92 -21.04 -9.09
N VAL A 592 2.86 -19.85 -8.48
CA VAL A 592 1.67 -19.28 -7.85
C VAL A 592 1.51 -17.85 -8.35
N LEU A 593 0.40 -17.57 -9.03
CA LEU A 593 0.06 -16.21 -9.47
C LEU A 593 -0.84 -15.57 -8.41
N VAL A 594 -0.38 -14.43 -7.88
CA VAL A 594 -1.01 -13.71 -6.76
C VAL A 594 -1.59 -12.40 -7.27
N HIS A 595 -2.78 -12.06 -6.79
CA HIS A 595 -3.50 -10.83 -7.12
C HIS A 595 -3.82 -10.03 -5.85
N GLU A 596 -3.37 -8.78 -5.80
CA GLU A 596 -3.76 -7.78 -4.80
C GLU A 596 -4.59 -6.67 -5.43
N GLY A 597 -5.83 -6.50 -4.98
CA GLY A 597 -6.77 -5.53 -5.56
C GLY A 597 -8.19 -6.07 -5.69
N GLN A 598 -9.01 -5.29 -6.41
CA GLN A 598 -10.41 -5.56 -6.75
C GLN A 598 -10.49 -6.24 -8.13
N ALA A 599 -11.64 -6.83 -8.48
CA ALA A 599 -11.84 -7.56 -9.73
C ALA A 599 -11.40 -6.78 -10.99
N ASN A 600 -11.69 -5.47 -11.04
CA ASN A 600 -11.44 -4.63 -12.22
C ASN A 600 -10.12 -3.84 -12.14
N ALA A 601 -9.41 -3.91 -11.01
CA ALA A 601 -8.23 -3.08 -10.74
C ALA A 601 -7.35 -3.70 -9.64
N GLY A 602 -6.15 -4.14 -10.02
CA GLY A 602 -5.19 -4.66 -9.07
C GLY A 602 -3.81 -4.92 -9.65
N HIS A 603 -2.93 -5.41 -8.79
CA HIS A 603 -1.54 -5.72 -9.10
C HIS A 603 -1.31 -7.23 -9.05
N TYR A 604 -0.58 -7.74 -10.04
CA TYR A 604 -0.30 -9.17 -10.21
C TYR A 604 1.20 -9.43 -10.15
N TRP A 605 1.58 -10.51 -9.48
CA TRP A 605 2.95 -11.02 -9.48
C TRP A 605 2.94 -12.55 -9.41
N ALA A 606 4.07 -13.18 -9.72
CA ALA A 606 4.24 -14.62 -9.62
C ALA A 606 5.30 -14.99 -8.58
N TYR A 607 5.04 -16.02 -7.79
CA TYR A 607 6.08 -16.79 -7.12
C TYR A 607 6.37 -18.02 -7.97
N ILE A 608 7.64 -18.30 -8.28
CA ILE A 608 8.06 -19.45 -9.09
C ILE A 608 9.20 -20.16 -8.37
N TYR A 609 9.14 -21.47 -8.27
CA TYR A 609 10.20 -22.27 -7.68
C TYR A 609 11.33 -22.50 -8.70
N ASN A 610 12.54 -22.04 -8.37
CA ASN A 610 13.71 -22.23 -9.22
C ASN A 610 14.40 -23.55 -8.84
N GLN A 611 14.35 -24.55 -9.71
CA GLN A 611 14.87 -25.90 -9.42
C GLN A 611 16.40 -25.91 -9.22
N PRO A 612 17.25 -25.32 -10.10
CA PRO A 612 18.69 -25.27 -9.85
C PRO A 612 19.06 -24.56 -8.54
N ARG A 613 18.41 -23.44 -8.22
CA ARG A 613 18.68 -22.67 -6.98
C ARG A 613 18.01 -23.27 -5.73
N LYS A 614 17.03 -24.17 -5.91
CA LYS A 614 16.21 -24.80 -4.87
C LYS A 614 15.44 -23.82 -3.96
N SER A 615 15.26 -22.57 -4.40
CA SER A 615 14.55 -21.51 -3.68
C SER A 615 13.38 -20.93 -4.47
N TRP A 616 12.45 -20.27 -3.76
CA TRP A 616 11.34 -19.55 -4.39
C TRP A 616 11.83 -18.18 -4.83
N LEU A 617 11.42 -17.74 -6.02
CA LEU A 617 11.70 -16.40 -6.53
C LEU A 617 10.37 -15.66 -6.76
N LYS A 618 10.33 -14.40 -6.36
CA LYS A 618 9.21 -13.47 -6.56
C LYS A 618 9.48 -12.64 -7.82
N TYR A 619 8.64 -12.81 -8.84
CA TYR A 619 8.68 -12.08 -10.09
C TYR A 619 7.62 -10.98 -10.05
N ASN A 620 8.05 -9.77 -9.73
CA ASN A 620 7.22 -8.59 -9.57
C ASN A 620 7.71 -7.50 -10.55
N ASP A 621 7.19 -7.56 -11.78
CA ASP A 621 7.62 -6.76 -12.92
C ASP A 621 9.17 -6.75 -13.09
N ILE A 622 9.82 -5.58 -13.01
CA ILE A 622 11.28 -5.44 -13.17
C ILE A 622 12.08 -6.02 -11.99
N SER A 623 11.42 -6.34 -10.89
CA SER A 623 12.04 -6.87 -9.68
C SER A 623 11.85 -8.39 -9.59
N VAL A 624 12.94 -9.12 -9.76
CA VAL A 624 13.02 -10.53 -9.39
C VAL A 624 13.80 -10.61 -8.09
N THR A 625 13.21 -11.14 -7.02
CA THR A 625 13.85 -11.25 -5.70
C THR A 625 13.73 -12.68 -5.16
N GLU A 626 14.65 -13.09 -4.30
CA GLU A 626 14.47 -14.33 -3.54
C GLU A 626 13.28 -14.21 -2.57
N ALA A 627 12.60 -15.32 -2.32
CA ALA A 627 11.47 -15.45 -1.42
C ALA A 627 11.56 -16.77 -0.64
N SER A 628 11.02 -16.78 0.58
CA SER A 628 10.83 -18.01 1.35
C SER A 628 9.42 -18.56 1.12
N TRP A 629 9.19 -19.83 1.45
CA TRP A 629 7.85 -20.43 1.34
C TRP A 629 6.84 -19.74 2.26
N GLU A 630 7.27 -19.30 3.43
CA GLU A 630 6.45 -18.60 4.42
C GLU A 630 5.99 -17.23 3.88
N GLU A 631 6.77 -16.61 2.99
CA GLU A 631 6.33 -15.45 2.20
C GLU A 631 5.28 -15.85 1.15
N VAL A 632 5.48 -16.95 0.41
CA VAL A 632 4.48 -17.46 -0.54
C VAL A 632 3.16 -17.72 0.18
N GLU A 633 3.14 -18.46 1.28
CA GLU A 633 1.93 -18.77 2.06
C GLU A 633 1.20 -17.51 2.53
N ARG A 634 1.94 -16.56 3.13
CA ARG A 634 1.42 -15.30 3.67
C ARG A 634 0.74 -14.43 2.62
N ASP A 635 1.31 -14.36 1.42
CA ASP A 635 0.79 -13.51 0.34
C ASP A 635 -0.25 -14.26 -0.53
N SER A 636 -0.28 -15.60 -0.49
CA SER A 636 -1.08 -16.45 -1.40
C SER A 636 -2.31 -17.09 -0.77
N PHE A 637 -2.29 -17.53 0.49
CA PHE A 637 -3.43 -18.26 1.06
C PHE A 637 -4.67 -17.36 1.27
N GLY A 638 -4.47 -16.06 1.47
CA GLY A 638 -5.52 -15.09 1.78
C GLY A 638 -5.74 -14.89 3.29
N GLY A 639 -6.63 -13.95 3.65
CA GLY A 639 -7.08 -13.68 5.02
C GLY A 639 -6.27 -12.65 5.81
N LEU A 640 -4.96 -12.52 5.57
CA LEU A 640 -4.08 -11.57 6.28
C LEU A 640 -3.78 -10.27 5.52
N LYS A 641 -4.00 -10.27 4.19
CA LYS A 641 -3.72 -9.16 3.27
C LYS A 641 -4.80 -9.10 2.18
N ASN A 642 -4.79 -8.02 1.40
CA ASN A 642 -5.64 -7.87 0.21
C ASN A 642 -5.18 -8.76 -0.97
N ALA A 643 -3.98 -9.35 -0.85
CA ALA A 643 -3.39 -10.33 -1.76
C ALA A 643 -3.97 -11.75 -1.56
N SER A 644 -4.11 -12.49 -2.65
CA SER A 644 -4.48 -13.90 -2.65
C SER A 644 -4.06 -14.58 -3.95
N ALA A 645 -3.72 -15.87 -3.90
CA ALA A 645 -3.51 -16.68 -5.10
C ALA A 645 -4.78 -16.76 -5.94
N TYR A 646 -4.59 -16.61 -7.24
CA TYR A 646 -5.61 -16.71 -8.30
C TYR A 646 -5.33 -17.91 -9.22
N CYS A 647 -4.08 -18.28 -9.46
CA CYS A 647 -3.75 -19.48 -10.22
C CYS A 647 -2.58 -20.25 -9.57
N LEU A 648 -2.69 -21.58 -9.53
CA LEU A 648 -1.64 -22.51 -9.10
C LEU A 648 -1.19 -23.35 -10.29
N MET A 649 0.10 -23.39 -10.56
CA MET A 649 0.70 -24.24 -11.60
C MET A 649 1.52 -25.34 -10.94
N TYR A 650 1.11 -26.59 -11.14
CA TYR A 650 1.82 -27.78 -10.70
C TYR A 650 2.47 -28.49 -11.90
N ILE A 651 3.60 -29.15 -11.68
CA ILE A 651 4.28 -29.99 -12.68
C ILE A 651 4.40 -31.43 -12.19
N SER A 652 4.25 -32.38 -13.11
CA SER A 652 4.50 -33.80 -12.83
C SER A 652 5.95 -34.04 -12.41
N GLU A 653 6.18 -35.06 -11.58
CA GLU A 653 7.52 -35.44 -11.10
C GLU A 653 8.55 -35.64 -12.24
N ALA A 654 8.12 -36.17 -13.40
CA ALA A 654 9.00 -36.32 -14.55
C ALA A 654 9.56 -34.96 -15.07
N LEU A 655 8.72 -33.92 -15.13
CA LEU A 655 9.17 -32.57 -15.48
C LEU A 655 9.96 -31.90 -14.35
N PHE A 656 9.64 -32.21 -13.09
CA PHE A 656 10.37 -31.69 -11.93
C PHE A 656 11.83 -32.17 -11.93
N HIS A 657 12.08 -33.46 -12.20
CA HIS A 657 13.45 -34.00 -12.28
C HIS A 657 14.19 -33.51 -13.52
N LEU A 658 13.54 -33.42 -14.68
CA LEU A 658 14.15 -32.85 -15.89
C LEU A 658 14.65 -31.41 -15.67
N ALA A 659 13.90 -30.60 -14.93
CA ALA A 659 14.30 -29.24 -14.56
C ALA A 659 15.36 -29.17 -13.44
N ALA A 660 15.70 -30.30 -12.80
CA ALA A 660 16.71 -30.39 -11.74
C ALA A 660 18.08 -30.91 -12.24
N ASP A 661 18.11 -31.59 -13.38
CA ASP A 661 19.34 -32.04 -14.05
C ASP A 661 20.02 -30.91 -14.89
N GLU A 662 19.40 -29.73 -14.98
CA GLU A 662 19.97 -28.51 -15.59
C GLU A 662 20.99 -27.84 -14.64
N ASP A 663 22.26 -28.29 -14.67
CA ASP A 663 23.38 -27.64 -13.96
C ASP A 663 23.58 -26.20 -14.48
N SER A 664 23.28 -25.20 -13.64
CA SER A 664 22.82 -23.89 -14.14
C SER A 664 23.82 -23.12 -14.99
N SER A 665 25.11 -23.12 -14.61
CA SER A 665 26.09 -22.15 -15.12
C SER A 665 26.70 -22.46 -16.48
N GLU A 666 26.60 -23.70 -16.95
CA GLU A 666 26.96 -24.03 -18.33
C GLU A 666 25.72 -24.15 -19.22
N HIS A 667 24.55 -24.50 -18.66
CA HIS A 667 23.36 -24.79 -19.45
C HIS A 667 22.66 -23.54 -20.01
N PHE A 668 22.58 -22.41 -19.29
CA PHE A 668 21.99 -21.19 -19.86
C PHE A 668 22.79 -20.67 -21.07
N GLN A 669 24.12 -20.74 -20.98
CA GLN A 669 25.01 -20.40 -22.09
C GLN A 669 24.85 -21.39 -23.26
N GLN A 670 24.76 -22.70 -22.99
CA GLN A 670 24.50 -23.73 -24.00
C GLN A 670 23.10 -23.59 -24.66
N GLU A 671 22.06 -23.18 -23.92
CA GLU A 671 20.74 -22.89 -24.48
C GLU A 671 20.75 -21.66 -25.39
N VAL A 672 21.47 -20.60 -25.02
CA VAL A 672 21.69 -19.44 -25.90
C VAL A 672 22.46 -19.86 -27.16
N GLU A 673 23.48 -20.72 -27.03
CA GLU A 673 24.24 -21.29 -28.15
C GLU A 673 23.44 -22.31 -29.00
N ALA A 674 22.36 -22.88 -28.45
CA ALA A 674 21.42 -23.77 -29.15
C ALA A 674 20.23 -23.04 -29.81
N LEU A 675 20.07 -21.73 -29.59
CA LEU A 675 19.09 -20.91 -30.30
C LEU A 675 19.33 -20.91 -31.82
N SER A 676 18.29 -20.65 -32.61
CA SER A 676 18.45 -20.38 -34.04
C SER A 676 19.31 -19.12 -34.27
N MET A 677 20.10 -19.10 -35.34
CA MET A 677 21.04 -18.00 -35.63
C MET A 677 20.37 -16.61 -35.68
N ASP A 678 19.13 -16.53 -36.17
CA ASP A 678 18.36 -15.27 -36.22
C ASP A 678 18.07 -14.72 -34.81
N LEU A 679 17.72 -15.60 -33.86
CA LEU A 679 17.48 -15.24 -32.45
C LEU A 679 18.80 -14.91 -31.73
N GLN A 680 19.89 -15.64 -32.02
CA GLN A 680 21.22 -15.34 -31.47
C GLN A 680 21.68 -13.94 -31.88
N HIS A 681 21.57 -13.62 -33.18
CA HIS A 681 21.89 -12.28 -33.69
C HIS A 681 21.02 -11.21 -33.02
N TYR A 682 19.71 -11.46 -32.86
CA TYR A 682 18.81 -10.51 -32.21
C TYR A 682 19.18 -10.23 -30.74
N VAL A 683 19.55 -11.26 -29.97
CA VAL A 683 20.01 -11.12 -28.58
C VAL A 683 21.37 -10.40 -28.52
N GLN A 684 22.32 -10.78 -29.39
CA GLN A 684 23.64 -10.13 -29.47
C GLN A 684 23.52 -8.65 -29.86
N GLU A 685 22.68 -8.31 -30.83
CA GLU A 685 22.42 -6.92 -31.23
C GLU A 685 21.78 -6.13 -30.08
N SER A 686 20.83 -6.72 -29.35
CA SER A 686 20.20 -6.07 -28.19
C SER A 686 21.20 -5.85 -27.05
N ASN A 687 22.09 -6.82 -26.78
CA ASN A 687 23.12 -6.68 -25.75
C ASN A 687 24.17 -5.64 -26.15
N TRP A 688 24.62 -5.63 -27.41
CA TRP A 688 25.56 -4.64 -27.93
C TRP A 688 25.00 -3.22 -27.88
N ARG A 689 23.71 -3.03 -28.20
CA ARG A 689 23.03 -1.72 -28.04
C ARG A 689 23.08 -1.24 -26.59
N LEU A 690 22.78 -2.12 -25.63
CA LEU A 690 22.85 -1.78 -24.21
C LEU A 690 24.28 -1.52 -23.74
N GLU A 691 25.27 -2.29 -24.21
CA GLU A 691 26.68 -2.01 -23.92
C GLU A 691 27.12 -0.66 -24.47
N ARG A 692 26.61 -0.26 -25.63
CA ARG A 692 26.85 1.07 -26.20
C ARG A 692 26.16 2.18 -25.40
N GLU A 693 24.92 2.00 -24.98
CA GLU A 693 24.21 2.94 -24.09
C GLU A 693 24.92 3.09 -22.72
N VAL A 694 25.47 2.00 -22.18
CA VAL A 694 26.29 2.03 -20.96
C VAL A 694 27.63 2.73 -21.20
N ALA A 695 28.30 2.48 -22.34
CA ALA A 695 29.55 3.14 -22.70
C ALA A 695 29.37 4.64 -22.95
N GLU A 696 28.32 5.05 -23.67
CA GLU A 696 27.93 6.45 -23.86
C GLU A 696 27.71 7.15 -22.50
N TRP A 697 27.04 6.48 -21.55
CA TRP A 697 26.85 6.98 -20.19
C TRP A 697 28.14 6.99 -19.36
N GLU A 698 29.00 5.97 -19.52
CA GLU A 698 30.34 5.91 -18.91
C GLU A 698 31.22 7.06 -19.39
N GLU A 699 31.25 7.34 -20.69
CA GLU A 699 31.97 8.45 -21.27
C GLU A 699 31.40 9.79 -20.76
N GLU A 700 30.07 9.95 -20.73
CA GLU A 700 29.44 11.14 -20.16
C GLU A 700 29.80 11.38 -18.69
N GLN A 701 29.77 10.35 -17.83
CA GLN A 701 30.20 10.51 -16.43
C GLN A 701 31.71 10.67 -16.30
N SER A 702 32.51 10.03 -17.15
CA SER A 702 33.97 10.19 -17.12
C SER A 702 34.38 11.59 -17.53
N CYS A 703 33.70 12.19 -18.50
CA CYS A 703 33.86 13.60 -18.83
C CYS A 703 33.48 14.50 -17.64
N LYS A 704 32.34 14.25 -16.98
CA LYS A 704 31.91 15.00 -15.78
C LYS A 704 32.92 14.86 -14.61
N MET A 705 33.47 13.66 -14.37
CA MET A 705 34.49 13.42 -13.35
C MET A 705 35.85 14.02 -13.73
N ALA A 706 36.29 13.92 -14.99
CA ALA A 706 37.55 14.52 -15.43
C ALA A 706 37.52 16.05 -15.39
N GLN A 707 36.37 16.67 -15.69
CA GLN A 707 36.17 18.12 -15.47
C GLN A 707 36.25 18.49 -13.97
N MET A 708 35.86 17.58 -13.07
CA MET A 708 35.97 17.74 -11.62
C MET A 708 37.43 17.59 -11.12
N GLU A 709 38.15 16.55 -11.56
CA GLU A 709 39.57 16.32 -11.19
C GLU A 709 40.53 17.37 -11.80
N GLN A 710 40.21 17.91 -12.98
CA GLN A 710 40.96 19.05 -13.54
C GLN A 710 40.77 20.33 -12.70
N SER A 711 39.62 20.52 -12.07
CA SER A 711 39.46 21.62 -11.09
C SER A 711 40.21 21.38 -9.78
N GLU A 712 40.32 20.14 -9.28
CA GLU A 712 41.07 19.86 -8.04
C GLU A 712 42.60 19.91 -8.24
N SER A 713 43.12 19.35 -9.34
CA SER A 713 44.57 19.37 -9.64
C SER A 713 45.15 20.77 -9.89
N SER A 714 44.30 21.78 -10.13
CA SER A 714 44.71 23.18 -10.23
C SER A 714 44.96 23.88 -8.88
N VAL A 715 44.62 23.24 -7.74
CA VAL A 715 44.65 23.86 -6.40
C VAL A 715 45.86 23.44 -5.55
N GLU A 716 46.51 22.29 -5.81
CA GLU A 716 47.65 21.80 -5.00
C GLU A 716 49.06 22.20 -5.49
N SER A 717 49.18 23.15 -6.42
CA SER A 717 50.49 23.67 -6.86
C SER A 717 50.61 25.20 -6.81
N GLN A 718 50.30 25.81 -5.66
CA GLN A 718 50.68 27.20 -5.36
C GLN A 718 50.74 27.50 -3.84
N ASP A 719 51.84 27.09 -3.17
CA ASP A 719 52.57 27.93 -2.21
C ASP A 719 53.70 27.17 -1.48
N LEU A 720 54.96 27.34 -1.93
CA LEU A 720 56.13 27.54 -1.05
C LEU A 720 57.25 28.22 -1.86
N SER A 721 58.01 29.10 -1.19
CA SER A 721 58.83 30.12 -1.85
C SER A 721 60.35 29.89 -1.79
N SER A 722 61.02 30.37 -2.85
CA SER A 722 62.34 31.03 -2.85
C SER A 722 63.63 30.30 -2.42
N ASP A 723 64.52 30.19 -3.43
CA ASP A 723 65.95 30.56 -3.42
C ASP A 723 67.06 29.48 -3.33
N SER A 724 68.16 29.79 -4.03
CA SER A 724 69.52 29.23 -4.04
C SER A 724 69.85 27.94 -4.84
N GLY A 725 70.70 28.11 -5.87
CA GLY A 725 72.06 27.54 -5.83
C GLY A 725 72.40 26.19 -6.50
N GLN A 726 72.83 26.27 -7.77
CA GLN A 726 73.91 25.47 -8.43
C GLN A 726 73.92 23.92 -8.53
N GLU A 727 74.14 23.49 -9.78
CA GLU A 727 75.03 22.39 -10.27
C GLU A 727 74.65 20.89 -10.18
N LEU A 728 74.48 20.32 -11.39
CA LEU A 728 75.03 19.03 -11.89
C LEU A 728 74.80 17.73 -11.08
N SER A 729 73.93 16.84 -11.58
CA SER A 729 74.34 15.53 -12.16
C SER A 729 73.17 14.58 -12.51
N SER A 730 73.37 13.80 -13.58
CA SER A 730 72.67 12.52 -13.90
C SER A 730 73.38 11.33 -13.21
N PRO A 731 72.93 10.04 -13.22
CA PRO A 731 71.86 9.43 -14.05
C PRO A 731 71.00 8.30 -13.38
N CYS A 732 70.04 7.74 -14.16
CA CYS A 732 69.52 6.33 -14.15
C CYS A 732 68.80 5.77 -12.89
N GLY A 733 67.68 5.04 -12.96
CA GLY A 733 66.79 4.70 -14.10
C GLY A 733 65.87 3.49 -13.82
N HIS A 734 65.20 2.99 -14.87
CA HIS A 734 64.39 1.75 -14.97
C HIS A 734 62.99 1.76 -14.27
N GLY A 735 61.89 1.36 -14.93
CA GLY A 735 61.76 0.95 -16.34
C GLY A 735 60.36 0.55 -16.82
N ALA A 736 60.30 0.21 -18.13
CA ALA A 736 59.31 -0.59 -18.87
C ALA A 736 57.79 -0.23 -18.84
N CYS A 737 57.33 0.48 -19.88
CA CYS A 737 56.00 0.24 -20.50
C CYS A 737 56.10 -0.93 -21.52
N PRO A 738 54.98 -1.45 -22.04
CA PRO A 738 54.41 -0.94 -23.32
C PRO A 738 52.84 -0.93 -23.30
N LEU A 739 52.04 -0.45 -24.28
CA LEU A 739 52.12 -0.44 -25.76
C LEU A 739 51.34 0.73 -26.40
N SER A 740 51.86 1.20 -27.54
CA SER A 740 51.22 1.51 -28.85
C SER A 740 49.94 2.38 -28.94
N SER A 741 49.93 3.57 -29.55
CA SER A 741 50.06 3.93 -31.00
C SER A 741 48.88 3.43 -31.88
N GLU A 742 48.31 4.17 -32.84
CA GLU A 742 48.51 5.55 -33.38
C GLU A 742 47.35 5.86 -34.38
N HIS A 743 47.31 7.09 -34.92
CA HIS A 743 46.80 7.54 -36.25
C HIS A 743 45.59 8.50 -36.26
N ALA A 744 45.85 9.79 -36.52
CA ALA A 744 45.31 10.54 -37.68
C ALA A 744 45.68 12.03 -37.63
N MET A 745 46.54 12.46 -38.55
CA MET A 745 46.53 13.83 -39.10
C MET A 745 46.01 13.76 -40.55
N ILE A 746 45.90 14.92 -41.21
CA ILE A 746 45.87 15.09 -42.68
C ILE A 746 44.47 15.09 -43.34
N THR A 747 43.90 16.32 -43.37
CA THR A 747 43.21 16.99 -44.50
C THR A 747 41.88 16.44 -45.07
N LYS A 748 40.80 17.23 -45.04
CA LYS A 748 40.45 18.40 -45.91
C LYS A 748 39.73 18.07 -47.23
N ASP A 749 39.68 16.82 -47.69
CA ASP A 749 39.20 16.52 -49.05
C ASP A 749 37.78 15.92 -49.18
N GLN A 750 37.18 15.32 -48.13
CA GLN A 750 35.88 14.61 -48.28
C GLN A 750 34.64 15.39 -47.81
N THR A 751 34.79 16.33 -46.86
CA THR A 751 33.71 17.27 -46.51
C THR A 751 33.28 18.14 -47.71
N ALA A 752 34.19 18.36 -48.66
CA ALA A 752 33.93 19.07 -49.91
C ALA A 752 32.97 18.33 -50.86
N GLN A 753 32.80 17.00 -50.73
CA GLN A 753 32.03 16.20 -51.70
C GLN A 753 30.55 16.01 -51.30
N ALA A 754 30.21 16.08 -50.02
CA ALA A 754 28.83 16.00 -49.54
C ALA A 754 28.06 17.33 -49.69
N ILE A 755 28.76 18.46 -49.48
CA ILE A 755 28.21 19.81 -49.65
C ILE A 755 27.75 20.07 -51.09
N ALA A 756 28.34 19.39 -52.08
CA ALA A 756 27.97 19.53 -53.49
C ALA A 756 26.60 18.91 -53.85
N ASN A 757 26.18 17.84 -53.19
CA ASN A 757 25.02 17.05 -53.65
C ASN A 757 23.66 17.55 -53.12
N THR A 758 23.64 18.28 -52.00
CA THR A 758 22.41 18.81 -51.41
C THR A 758 22.04 20.20 -51.95
N ALA A 759 22.98 20.90 -52.58
CA ALA A 759 22.76 22.22 -53.19
C ALA A 759 21.88 22.15 -54.47
N ASP A 760 22.07 21.11 -55.30
CA ASP A 760 21.41 20.95 -56.61
C ASP A 760 19.88 20.79 -56.55
N ALA A 761 19.33 20.38 -55.40
CA ALA A 761 17.88 20.17 -55.23
C ALA A 761 17.12 21.46 -54.86
N TYR A 762 17.77 22.39 -54.15
CA TYR A 762 17.13 23.62 -53.67
C TYR A 762 17.16 24.76 -54.69
N GLU A 763 18.07 24.69 -55.67
CA GLU A 763 18.24 25.76 -56.66
C GLU A 763 17.17 25.79 -57.77
N LYS A 764 16.27 24.78 -57.84
CA LYS A 764 15.52 24.52 -59.09
C LYS A 764 14.09 25.04 -59.21
N ASN A 765 13.32 25.21 -58.13
CA ASN A 765 11.96 25.78 -58.19
C ASN A 765 11.55 26.43 -56.85
N GLY A 766 11.87 27.71 -56.68
CA GLY A 766 11.55 28.48 -55.47
C GLY A 766 10.06 28.81 -55.28
N VAL A 767 9.79 29.56 -54.21
CA VAL A 767 8.45 29.87 -53.70
C VAL A 767 7.71 30.87 -54.59
N GLU A 768 6.93 30.40 -55.56
CA GLU A 768 5.68 31.06 -55.99
C GLU A 768 4.75 30.12 -56.80
N ALA A 769 3.96 29.32 -56.09
CA ALA A 769 2.79 28.62 -56.64
C ALA A 769 1.63 28.62 -55.64
N ALA A 770 1.40 29.76 -55.00
CA ALA A 770 0.14 30.01 -54.30
C ALA A 770 -1.01 30.03 -55.31
N LEU A 771 -2.11 29.30 -55.02
CA LEU A 771 -3.50 29.82 -54.98
C LEU A 771 -4.58 28.72 -55.09
N LYS A 772 -5.52 28.76 -54.13
CA LYS A 772 -6.99 28.53 -54.22
C LYS A 772 -7.63 27.12 -54.23
N GLU A 773 -8.37 26.89 -53.13
CA GLU A 773 -9.83 26.63 -53.04
C GLU A 773 -10.56 25.76 -54.08
N SER A 774 -11.25 24.71 -53.62
CA SER A 774 -12.73 24.54 -53.56
C SER A 774 -13.07 23.15 -52.97
N LYS A 775 -14.06 22.87 -52.10
CA LYS A 775 -15.48 23.23 -51.87
C LYS A 775 -16.48 22.21 -52.47
N GLU A 776 -17.38 21.71 -51.62
CA GLU A 776 -18.67 21.02 -51.88
C GLU A 776 -18.73 19.68 -52.66
N ALA A 777 -19.32 18.64 -52.04
CA ALA A 777 -20.51 17.92 -52.55
C ALA A 777 -20.98 16.76 -51.62
N GLU A 778 -22.25 16.78 -51.22
CA GLU A 778 -23.05 15.57 -50.95
C GLU A 778 -23.65 15.07 -52.29
N PRO A 779 -24.07 13.80 -52.50
CA PRO A 779 -25.40 13.39 -51.98
C PRO A 779 -25.69 11.86 -51.80
N ALA A 780 -26.92 11.60 -51.32
CA ALA A 780 -27.84 10.52 -51.74
C ALA A 780 -27.84 9.13 -51.04
N LYS A 781 -28.73 9.04 -50.03
CA LYS A 781 -29.79 8.03 -49.79
C LYS A 781 -29.85 6.73 -50.63
N ASP A 782 -30.15 5.63 -49.93
CA ASP A 782 -31.15 4.64 -50.36
C ASP A 782 -32.01 4.16 -49.15
N PHE A 783 -33.18 3.56 -49.42
CA PHE A 783 -34.28 3.31 -48.45
C PHE A 783 -34.66 1.82 -48.33
N LEU A 784 -35.50 1.50 -47.33
CA LEU A 784 -36.15 0.21 -46.96
C LEU A 784 -35.38 -0.66 -45.94
N GLY A 785 -36.02 -1.25 -44.92
CA GLY A 785 -37.46 -1.29 -44.60
C GLY A 785 -37.78 -1.68 -43.16
N GLU A 786 -39.06 -1.65 -42.80
CA GLU A 786 -39.61 -1.68 -41.44
C GLU A 786 -39.59 -3.06 -40.74
N ALA A 787 -39.50 -3.05 -39.42
CA ALA A 787 -40.27 -3.96 -38.54
C ALA A 787 -40.48 -3.31 -37.16
N ASN A 788 -41.74 -3.01 -36.83
CA ASN A 788 -42.22 -2.60 -35.51
C ASN A 788 -42.87 -3.82 -34.80
N LEU A 789 -43.36 -3.62 -33.56
CA LEU A 789 -44.15 -4.56 -32.71
C LEU A 789 -43.30 -5.46 -31.79
N ILE A 790 -43.60 -5.67 -30.49
CA ILE A 790 -44.78 -5.35 -29.64
C ILE A 790 -44.33 -4.82 -28.26
N ALA A 791 -45.16 -3.97 -27.65
CA ALA A 791 -45.11 -3.66 -26.22
C ALA A 791 -46.29 -4.30 -25.47
N GLN A 792 -46.01 -5.03 -24.39
CA GLN A 792 -46.90 -5.36 -23.25
C GLN A 792 -45.96 -5.38 -22.03
N ALA A 793 -46.04 -4.53 -21.00
CA ALA A 793 -47.20 -4.04 -20.24
C ALA A 793 -47.93 -5.16 -19.51
N ASP A 794 -47.60 -5.32 -18.23
CA ASP A 794 -48.50 -5.86 -17.21
C ASP A 794 -48.24 -5.11 -15.90
N GLU A 795 -49.30 -4.72 -15.21
CA GLU A 795 -49.26 -3.86 -14.01
C GLU A 795 -50.27 -4.40 -12.97
N GLN A 796 -49.93 -4.25 -11.68
CA GLN A 796 -50.80 -4.45 -10.50
C GLN A 796 -51.16 -5.90 -10.10
N GLN A 797 -50.83 -6.28 -8.85
CA GLN A 797 -51.81 -6.16 -7.75
C GLN A 797 -51.17 -6.39 -6.37
N ASP A 798 -51.89 -5.93 -5.34
CA ASP A 798 -51.38 -5.63 -4.00
C ASP A 798 -51.85 -6.62 -2.91
N ALA A 799 -51.15 -6.57 -1.77
CA ALA A 799 -51.59 -7.01 -0.42
C ALA A 799 -51.89 -8.50 -0.11
N MET A 800 -51.05 -9.08 0.76
CA MET A 800 -51.49 -9.55 2.09
C MET A 800 -50.31 -9.50 3.10
N GLY A 801 -50.59 -9.05 4.32
CA GLY A 801 -49.55 -8.80 5.33
C GLY A 801 -49.28 -9.98 6.27
N LEU A 802 -48.01 -10.17 6.64
CA LEU A 802 -47.59 -10.81 7.87
C LEU A 802 -46.52 -9.95 8.56
N ALA A 803 -46.48 -10.00 9.89
CA ALA A 803 -45.59 -9.17 10.71
C ALA A 803 -44.11 -9.53 10.53
N PRO A 804 -43.19 -8.55 10.57
CA PRO A 804 -41.76 -8.83 10.51
C PRO A 804 -41.26 -9.48 11.82
N PRO A 805 -40.42 -10.53 11.75
CA PRO A 805 -39.71 -11.04 12.93
C PRO A 805 -38.63 -10.05 13.40
N ALA A 806 -38.18 -10.20 14.63
CA ALA A 806 -37.28 -9.26 15.30
C ALA A 806 -35.94 -9.07 14.56
N GLN A 807 -35.47 -7.82 14.53
CA GLN A 807 -34.14 -7.47 14.01
C GLN A 807 -33.04 -8.09 14.90
N PRO A 808 -31.99 -8.72 14.33
CA PRO A 808 -30.75 -8.93 15.06
C PRO A 808 -30.05 -7.57 15.28
N SER A 809 -29.39 -7.43 16.42
CA SER A 809 -28.70 -6.18 16.79
C SER A 809 -27.51 -5.91 15.86
N SER A 810 -27.66 -4.96 14.94
CA SER A 810 -26.54 -4.35 14.23
C SER A 810 -25.51 -3.86 15.24
N GLN A 811 -24.23 -4.22 15.09
CA GLN A 811 -23.17 -3.44 15.72
C GLN A 811 -23.18 -2.04 15.08
N VAL A 812 -23.07 -1.02 15.91
CA VAL A 812 -23.11 0.38 15.50
C VAL A 812 -21.87 1.05 16.08
N SER A 813 -21.00 1.53 15.21
CA SER A 813 -19.80 2.29 15.56
C SER A 813 -20.13 3.78 15.59
N GLU A 814 -19.77 4.46 16.67
CA GLU A 814 -19.92 5.91 16.79
C GLU A 814 -18.70 6.60 16.16
N VAL A 815 -18.90 7.38 15.10
CA VAL A 815 -17.85 8.15 14.42
C VAL A 815 -18.13 9.64 14.58
N GLU A 816 -17.12 10.42 14.95
CA GLU A 816 -17.24 11.87 15.11
C GLU A 816 -16.86 12.59 13.81
N ILE A 817 -17.82 13.27 13.19
CA ILE A 817 -17.60 14.04 11.96
C ILE A 817 -17.50 15.54 12.31
N PRO A 818 -16.43 16.25 11.88
CA PRO A 818 -16.29 17.69 12.07
C PRO A 818 -17.53 18.49 11.64
N SER A 819 -17.92 19.48 12.43
CA SER A 819 -19.11 20.33 12.22
C SER A 819 -20.49 19.63 12.15
N VAL A 820 -20.55 18.30 12.15
CA VAL A 820 -21.81 17.51 12.17
C VAL A 820 -22.03 16.83 13.52
N GLY A 821 -20.95 16.48 14.22
CA GLY A 821 -20.96 15.79 15.52
C GLY A 821 -20.89 14.27 15.38
N LYS A 822 -21.30 13.57 16.44
CA LYS A 822 -21.24 12.11 16.50
C LYS A 822 -22.37 11.46 15.70
N ILE A 823 -22.01 10.54 14.81
CA ILE A 823 -22.92 9.79 13.96
C ILE A 823 -22.81 8.30 14.27
N LEU A 824 -23.97 7.65 14.36
CA LEU A 824 -24.10 6.20 14.47
C LEU A 824 -23.97 5.58 13.08
N VAL A 825 -22.80 5.00 12.79
CA VAL A 825 -22.51 4.29 11.55
C VAL A 825 -22.78 2.80 11.75
N ARG A 826 -23.56 2.19 10.86
CA ARG A 826 -23.79 0.73 10.91
C ARG A 826 -22.55 -0.03 10.45
N SER A 827 -22.28 -1.17 11.08
CA SER A 827 -21.17 -2.07 10.70
C SER A 827 -21.34 -2.76 9.33
N ASP A 828 -22.53 -2.67 8.72
CA ASP A 828 -22.88 -3.18 7.38
C ASP A 828 -23.04 -2.06 6.33
N ALA A 829 -22.47 -0.86 6.57
CA ALA A 829 -22.62 0.30 5.69
C ALA A 829 -21.72 0.23 4.43
N ASP A 830 -22.21 -0.44 3.39
CA ASP A 830 -21.54 -0.51 2.09
C ASP A 830 -21.21 0.85 1.48
N GLY A 831 -19.94 1.06 1.14
CA GLY A 831 -19.49 2.28 0.47
C GLY A 831 -19.27 3.48 1.39
N TYR A 832 -19.18 3.29 2.71
CA TYR A 832 -18.66 4.30 3.63
C TYR A 832 -17.14 4.48 3.41
N ASN A 833 -16.72 5.64 2.87
CA ASN A 833 -15.32 6.05 2.81
C ASN A 833 -15.09 7.25 3.74
N GLU A 834 -14.28 7.05 4.77
CA GLU A 834 -13.96 8.06 5.79
C GLU A 834 -13.40 9.37 5.18
N GLU A 835 -12.53 9.29 4.16
CA GLU A 835 -11.98 10.47 3.48
C GLU A 835 -13.06 11.28 2.74
N VAL A 836 -14.08 10.59 2.19
CA VAL A 836 -15.21 11.26 1.50
C VAL A 836 -16.18 11.84 2.53
N MET A 837 -16.43 11.14 3.63
CA MET A 837 -17.27 11.59 4.74
C MET A 837 -16.68 12.80 5.48
N LEU A 838 -15.35 12.95 5.46
CA LEU A 838 -14.63 14.13 5.95
C LEU A 838 -14.60 15.31 4.94
N SER A 839 -15.13 15.14 3.72
CA SER A 839 -15.17 16.23 2.73
C SER A 839 -16.23 17.31 3.09
N PRO A 840 -15.94 18.61 2.88
CA PRO A 840 -16.91 19.70 3.09
C PRO A 840 -18.21 19.57 2.27
N ALA A 841 -18.16 18.81 1.17
CA ALA A 841 -19.31 18.45 0.35
C ALA A 841 -20.23 17.48 1.09
N MET A 842 -19.69 16.32 1.51
CA MET A 842 -20.48 15.28 2.17
C MET A 842 -21.00 15.75 3.53
N GLN A 843 -20.19 16.49 4.30
CA GLN A 843 -20.62 17.09 5.58
C GLN A 843 -21.82 18.03 5.40
N GLY A 844 -21.87 18.82 4.32
CA GLY A 844 -23.02 19.66 3.99
C GLY A 844 -24.29 18.84 3.74
N VAL A 845 -24.19 17.83 2.87
CA VAL A 845 -25.29 16.91 2.56
C VAL A 845 -25.83 16.20 3.82
N ILE A 846 -24.94 15.69 4.68
CA ILE A 846 -25.33 15.04 5.95
C ILE A 846 -26.02 16.04 6.89
N LEU A 847 -25.49 17.26 7.04
CA LEU A 847 -26.10 18.31 7.86
C LEU A 847 -27.47 18.72 7.33
N ALA A 848 -27.65 18.77 6.01
CA ALA A 848 -28.92 19.06 5.37
C ALA A 848 -29.96 17.94 5.58
N ILE A 849 -29.54 16.67 5.53
CA ILE A 849 -30.37 15.50 5.90
C ILE A 849 -30.77 15.58 7.38
N ALA A 850 -29.85 15.92 8.27
CA ALA A 850 -30.12 16.09 9.69
C ALA A 850 -31.16 17.21 9.96
N LYS A 851 -31.04 18.36 9.28
CA LYS A 851 -32.04 19.45 9.32
C LYS A 851 -33.39 19.05 8.74
N ALA A 852 -33.42 18.17 7.74
CA ALA A 852 -34.66 17.68 7.13
C ALA A 852 -35.41 16.63 7.98
N ARG A 853 -34.83 16.16 9.09
CA ARG A 853 -35.37 15.10 9.97
C ARG A 853 -36.85 15.26 10.30
N GLN A 854 -37.29 16.44 10.77
CA GLN A 854 -38.70 16.65 11.17
C GLN A 854 -39.68 16.54 9.98
N THR A 855 -39.25 16.91 8.78
CA THR A 855 -40.04 16.77 7.55
C THR A 855 -40.04 15.33 7.06
N PHE A 856 -38.89 14.65 7.11
CA PHE A 856 -38.78 13.22 6.79
C PHE A 856 -39.65 12.36 7.71
N ASP A 857 -39.56 12.56 9.02
CA ASP A 857 -40.25 11.76 10.04
C ASP A 857 -41.78 12.00 10.00
N ARG A 858 -42.27 13.11 9.40
CA ARG A 858 -43.70 13.45 9.27
C ARG A 858 -44.30 13.14 7.89
N ASP A 859 -43.58 13.53 6.82
CA ASP A 859 -44.10 13.59 5.44
C ASP A 859 -43.41 12.57 4.50
N GLY A 860 -42.48 11.76 5.01
CA GLY A 860 -41.82 10.68 4.28
C GLY A 860 -40.50 11.06 3.57
N SER A 861 -39.88 10.06 2.93
CA SER A 861 -38.52 10.17 2.37
C SER A 861 -38.40 11.17 1.21
N GLU A 862 -39.41 11.32 0.38
CA GLU A 862 -39.40 12.29 -0.71
C GLU A 862 -39.50 13.74 -0.19
N ALA A 863 -40.39 14.01 0.76
CA ALA A 863 -40.49 15.32 1.41
C ALA A 863 -39.21 15.65 2.19
N GLY A 864 -38.60 14.63 2.84
CA GLY A 864 -37.27 14.72 3.44
C GLY A 864 -36.18 15.10 2.45
N LEU A 865 -36.10 14.44 1.28
CA LEU A 865 -35.16 14.80 0.21
C LEU A 865 -35.38 16.23 -0.27
N VAL A 866 -36.63 16.64 -0.56
CA VAL A 866 -36.93 18.00 -1.04
C VAL A 866 -36.53 19.06 -0.01
N LYS A 867 -36.69 18.78 1.29
CA LYS A 867 -36.25 19.69 2.36
C LYS A 867 -34.72 19.72 2.47
N ALA A 868 -34.04 18.58 2.46
CA ALA A 868 -32.58 18.51 2.53
C ALA A 868 -31.92 19.20 1.32
N PHE A 869 -32.43 18.93 0.11
CA PHE A 869 -31.98 19.56 -1.13
C PHE A 869 -32.07 21.09 -1.08
N ARG A 870 -33.16 21.64 -0.53
CA ARG A 870 -33.31 23.10 -0.33
C ARG A 870 -32.36 23.67 0.73
N GLU A 871 -32.12 22.95 1.82
CA GLU A 871 -31.18 23.39 2.86
C GLU A 871 -29.74 23.44 2.31
N GLU A 872 -29.31 22.39 1.59
CA GLU A 872 -27.96 22.33 1.04
C GLU A 872 -27.77 23.30 -0.12
N TYR A 873 -28.75 23.41 -1.04
CA TYR A 873 -28.75 24.46 -2.05
C TYR A 873 -28.62 25.86 -1.43
N SER A 874 -29.35 26.14 -0.34
CA SER A 874 -29.29 27.44 0.33
C SER A 874 -27.93 27.70 0.99
N ARG A 875 -27.32 26.68 1.59
CA ARG A 875 -25.96 26.76 2.16
C ARG A 875 -24.92 27.05 1.09
N LEU A 876 -24.93 26.28 0.00
CA LEU A 876 -24.00 26.43 -1.12
C LEU A 876 -24.21 27.74 -1.88
N TYR A 877 -25.46 28.20 -1.98
CA TYR A 877 -25.78 29.52 -2.52
C TYR A 877 -25.21 30.64 -1.66
N GLN A 878 -25.37 30.59 -0.32
CA GLN A 878 -24.75 31.56 0.59
C GLN A 878 -23.22 31.57 0.46
N LEU A 879 -22.59 30.39 0.47
CA LEU A 879 -21.14 30.23 0.28
C LEU A 879 -20.67 30.75 -1.11
N SER A 880 -21.51 30.65 -2.14
CA SER A 880 -21.22 31.23 -3.46
C SER A 880 -21.26 32.77 -3.48
N GLN A 881 -21.89 33.43 -2.52
CA GLN A 881 -21.85 34.90 -2.40
C GLN A 881 -20.59 35.40 -1.67
N GLU A 882 -19.77 34.51 -1.10
CA GLU A 882 -18.51 34.89 -0.47
C GLU A 882 -17.44 35.22 -1.53
N SER A 883 -16.86 36.41 -1.43
CA SER A 883 -15.72 36.80 -2.27
C SER A 883 -14.46 36.03 -1.86
N PRO A 884 -13.66 35.51 -2.81
CA PRO A 884 -12.36 34.91 -2.49
C PRO A 884 -11.49 35.86 -1.65
N THR A 885 -10.90 35.32 -0.60
CA THR A 885 -9.95 36.01 0.27
C THR A 885 -8.54 35.49 0.00
N PRO A 886 -7.47 36.22 0.37
CA PRO A 886 -6.11 35.73 0.17
C PRO A 886 -5.82 34.36 0.80
N GLN A 887 -6.56 33.97 1.85
CA GLN A 887 -6.34 32.73 2.61
C GLN A 887 -7.39 31.64 2.33
N ASN A 888 -8.49 31.96 1.64
CA ASN A 888 -9.59 31.02 1.38
C ASN A 888 -10.35 31.40 0.09
N ASP A 889 -10.41 30.46 -0.84
CA ASP A 889 -11.26 30.51 -2.04
C ASP A 889 -12.42 29.50 -1.89
N PRO A 890 -13.68 29.95 -1.77
CA PRO A 890 -14.81 29.06 -1.52
C PRO A 890 -15.10 28.10 -2.69
N ARG A 891 -14.60 28.40 -3.92
CA ARG A 891 -14.73 27.51 -5.09
C ARG A 891 -13.95 26.21 -4.94
N LEU A 892 -12.88 26.20 -4.15
CA LEU A 892 -12.10 24.99 -3.85
C LEU A 892 -12.86 24.02 -2.94
N GLN A 893 -13.75 24.55 -2.09
CA GLN A 893 -14.53 23.75 -1.13
C GLN A 893 -15.59 22.89 -1.83
N HIS A 894 -16.13 23.34 -2.97
CA HIS A 894 -17.28 22.68 -3.59
C HIS A 894 -17.50 22.99 -5.09
N VAL A 895 -17.80 21.96 -5.90
CA VAL A 895 -18.13 22.11 -7.34
C VAL A 895 -19.33 23.04 -7.57
N LEU A 896 -20.42 22.88 -6.82
CA LEU A 896 -21.59 23.75 -6.94
C LEU A 896 -21.31 25.22 -6.61
N VAL A 897 -20.32 25.53 -5.76
CA VAL A 897 -19.94 26.93 -5.50
C VAL A 897 -19.30 27.54 -6.74
N TYR A 898 -18.39 26.80 -7.40
CA TYR A 898 -17.82 27.20 -8.68
C TYR A 898 -18.91 27.38 -9.76
N LEU A 899 -19.86 26.44 -9.86
CA LEU A 899 -20.95 26.51 -10.84
C LEU A 899 -21.88 27.71 -10.58
N LEU A 900 -22.23 27.98 -9.32
CA LEU A 900 -23.08 29.11 -8.93
C LEU A 900 -22.39 30.47 -9.16
N GLN A 901 -21.11 30.61 -8.81
CA GLN A 901 -20.33 31.84 -9.06
C GLN A 901 -20.06 32.14 -10.55
N ASN A 902 -20.30 31.16 -11.42
CA ASN A 902 -20.13 31.30 -12.86
C ASN A 902 -21.47 31.25 -13.64
N GLU A 903 -22.60 31.39 -12.93
CA GLU A 903 -23.95 31.42 -13.53
C GLU A 903 -24.29 30.18 -14.36
N ALA A 904 -23.86 28.99 -13.92
CA ALA A 904 -24.15 27.74 -14.61
C ALA A 904 -25.67 27.47 -14.73
N PRO A 905 -26.13 26.80 -15.81
CA PRO A 905 -27.55 26.52 -16.02
C PRO A 905 -28.16 25.79 -14.83
N LYS A 906 -29.36 26.22 -14.42
CA LYS A 906 -30.07 25.67 -13.26
C LYS A 906 -30.20 24.13 -13.31
N GLN A 907 -30.41 23.56 -14.49
CA GLN A 907 -30.46 22.11 -14.73
C GLN A 907 -29.14 21.40 -14.36
N VAL A 908 -27.98 21.99 -14.70
CA VAL A 908 -26.65 21.44 -14.36
C VAL A 908 -26.45 21.51 -12.84
N VAL A 909 -26.81 22.62 -12.21
CA VAL A 909 -26.72 22.82 -10.75
C VAL A 909 -27.63 21.85 -9.99
N GLU A 910 -28.89 21.71 -10.39
CA GLU A 910 -29.86 20.80 -9.76
C GLU A 910 -29.47 19.32 -9.95
N ARG A 911 -29.00 18.93 -11.15
CA ARG A 911 -28.50 17.57 -11.41
C ARG A 911 -27.27 17.25 -10.56
N THR A 912 -26.27 18.13 -10.56
CA THR A 912 -25.02 17.95 -9.79
C THR A 912 -25.31 17.84 -8.29
N LEU A 913 -26.24 18.63 -7.75
CA LEU A 913 -26.67 18.51 -6.35
C LEU A 913 -27.40 17.18 -6.08
N LEU A 914 -28.27 16.75 -7.00
CA LEU A 914 -29.00 15.49 -6.86
C LEU A 914 -28.07 14.26 -6.89
N GLU A 915 -26.99 14.32 -7.66
CA GLU A 915 -25.92 13.31 -7.69
C GLU A 915 -25.22 13.17 -6.33
N GLN A 916 -25.07 14.25 -5.54
CA GLN A 916 -24.52 14.17 -4.18
C GLN A 916 -25.47 13.47 -3.20
N PHE A 917 -26.77 13.75 -3.29
CA PHE A 917 -27.76 13.02 -2.50
C PHE A 917 -27.93 11.56 -2.94
N ALA A 918 -27.42 11.18 -4.12
CA ALA A 918 -27.43 9.82 -4.63
C ALA A 918 -26.14 9.02 -4.34
N ASP A 919 -25.12 9.65 -3.74
CA ASP A 919 -23.81 9.06 -3.44
C ASP A 919 -23.94 7.77 -2.60
N ARG A 920 -23.02 6.82 -2.77
CA ARG A 920 -23.00 5.56 -2.00
C ARG A 920 -22.58 5.77 -0.54
N ASN A 921 -21.80 6.80 -0.25
CA ASN A 921 -21.31 7.11 1.10
C ASN A 921 -22.45 7.48 2.09
N LEU A 922 -23.65 7.80 1.61
CA LEU A 922 -24.83 8.08 2.43
C LEU A 922 -25.53 6.81 3.00
N SER A 923 -24.88 5.65 2.90
CA SER A 923 -25.39 4.34 3.37
C SER A 923 -25.30 4.11 4.88
N PHE A 924 -24.78 5.05 5.66
CA PHE A 924 -24.47 4.85 7.08
C PHE A 924 -25.69 4.80 8.03
N ASP A 925 -26.80 5.48 7.70
CA ASP A 925 -28.02 5.50 8.52
C ASP A 925 -29.31 5.33 7.70
N GLU A 926 -30.37 4.82 8.34
CA GLU A 926 -31.62 4.48 7.65
C GLU A 926 -32.32 5.69 6.98
N ARG A 927 -32.20 6.91 7.53
CA ARG A 927 -32.74 8.12 6.90
C ARG A 927 -31.96 8.47 5.64
N SER A 928 -30.63 8.49 5.72
CA SER A 928 -29.77 8.78 4.56
C SER A 928 -29.93 7.72 3.47
N ILE A 929 -30.00 6.41 3.81
CA ILE A 929 -30.31 5.33 2.86
C ILE A 929 -31.64 5.59 2.14
N ARG A 930 -32.70 5.95 2.87
CA ARG A 930 -34.04 6.18 2.29
C ARG A 930 -34.07 7.43 1.40
N ILE A 931 -33.38 8.52 1.79
CA ILE A 931 -33.23 9.74 0.97
C ILE A 931 -32.41 9.44 -0.30
N MET A 932 -31.29 8.73 -0.16
CA MET A 932 -30.41 8.32 -1.25
C MET A 932 -31.11 7.44 -2.29
N LYS A 933 -31.97 6.51 -1.85
CA LYS A 933 -32.80 5.70 -2.76
C LYS A 933 -33.76 6.56 -3.59
N VAL A 934 -34.39 7.59 -3.00
CA VAL A 934 -35.25 8.53 -3.73
C VAL A 934 -34.43 9.40 -4.70
N ALA A 935 -33.26 9.89 -4.29
CA ALA A 935 -32.38 10.67 -5.17
C ALA A 935 -31.92 9.86 -6.41
N ARG A 936 -31.55 8.58 -6.21
CA ARG A 936 -31.21 7.66 -7.31
C ARG A 936 -32.36 7.34 -8.24
N ALA A 937 -33.59 7.24 -7.73
CA ALA A 937 -34.77 7.09 -8.58
C ALA A 937 -34.91 8.32 -9.48
N LYS A 938 -34.93 9.52 -8.88
CA LYS A 938 -35.06 10.78 -9.63
C LYS A 938 -33.95 11.00 -10.66
N LEU A 939 -32.71 10.56 -10.42
CA LEU A 939 -31.63 10.62 -11.43
C LEU A 939 -31.82 9.69 -12.63
N LYS A 940 -32.52 8.56 -12.46
CA LYS A 940 -32.86 7.65 -13.56
C LYS A 940 -34.02 8.16 -14.40
N ASP A 941 -34.90 8.96 -13.79
CA ASP A 941 -36.07 9.54 -14.45
C ASP A 941 -35.72 10.77 -15.31
N ILE A 942 -34.53 11.38 -15.12
CA ILE A 942 -34.04 12.49 -15.96
C ILE A 942 -33.69 12.00 -17.37
N GLY A 943 -34.53 12.35 -18.33
CA GLY A 943 -34.33 12.06 -19.75
C GLY A 943 -33.27 12.94 -20.43
N PRO A 944 -32.79 12.54 -21.63
CA PRO A 944 -31.79 13.32 -22.38
C PRO A 944 -32.32 14.69 -22.85
N ASP A 945 -33.64 14.88 -22.91
CA ASP A 945 -34.28 16.16 -23.26
C ASP A 945 -34.33 17.15 -22.09
N GLU A 946 -34.08 16.71 -20.84
CA GLU A 946 -34.18 17.56 -19.64
C GLU A 946 -32.84 18.18 -19.22
N VAL A 947 -31.71 17.56 -19.57
CA VAL A 947 -30.36 18.07 -19.29
C VAL A 947 -29.46 17.81 -20.50
N ASN A 948 -28.90 18.86 -21.08
CA ASN A 948 -27.89 18.74 -22.12
C ASN A 948 -26.60 18.13 -21.52
N MET A 949 -26.36 16.85 -21.79
CA MET A 949 -25.24 16.11 -21.22
C MET A 949 -23.86 16.61 -21.69
N ASP A 950 -23.77 17.21 -22.88
CA ASP A 950 -22.50 17.78 -23.37
C ASP A 950 -22.20 19.14 -22.74
N GLU A 951 -23.23 19.92 -22.41
CA GLU A 951 -23.09 21.13 -21.60
C GLU A 951 -22.73 20.79 -20.15
N TYR A 952 -23.42 19.82 -19.53
CA TYR A 952 -23.09 19.31 -18.21
C TYR A 952 -21.62 18.84 -18.11
N LYS A 953 -21.12 18.08 -19.11
CA LYS A 953 -19.72 17.63 -19.15
C LYS A 953 -18.74 18.80 -19.20
N LYS A 954 -18.94 19.77 -20.12
CA LYS A 954 -18.08 20.96 -20.26
C LYS A 954 -17.96 21.76 -18.96
N TRP A 955 -19.04 21.87 -18.18
CA TRP A 955 -19.01 22.52 -16.88
C TRP A 955 -18.16 21.79 -15.82
N HIS A 956 -18.15 20.45 -15.86
CA HIS A 956 -17.32 19.64 -14.97
C HIS A 956 -15.85 19.57 -15.44
N GLU A 957 -15.61 19.60 -16.76
CA GLU A 957 -14.28 19.76 -17.36
C GLU A 957 -13.66 21.11 -16.96
N ASP A 958 -14.41 22.22 -17.03
CA ASP A 958 -13.96 23.54 -16.57
C ASP A 958 -13.63 23.56 -15.07
N TYR A 959 -14.47 22.95 -14.22
CA TYR A 959 -14.16 22.82 -12.80
C TYR A 959 -12.93 21.94 -12.52
N SER A 960 -12.76 20.85 -13.27
CA SER A 960 -11.58 19.99 -13.17
C SER A 960 -10.30 20.74 -13.60
N LEU A 961 -10.39 21.56 -14.66
CA LEU A 961 -9.31 22.42 -15.11
C LEU A 961 -8.98 23.50 -14.07
N PHE A 962 -10.00 24.12 -13.45
CA PHE A 962 -9.82 25.05 -12.33
C PHE A 962 -9.05 24.40 -11.17
N ARG A 963 -9.47 23.21 -10.70
CA ARG A 963 -8.73 22.47 -9.66
C ARG A 963 -7.29 22.16 -10.07
N LYS A 964 -7.05 21.79 -11.34
CA LYS A 964 -5.70 21.52 -11.89
C LYS A 964 -4.82 22.79 -11.84
N VAL A 965 -5.36 23.94 -12.24
CA VAL A 965 -4.69 25.25 -12.14
C VAL A 965 -4.33 25.57 -10.69
N SER A 966 -5.26 25.37 -9.74
CA SER A 966 -5.00 25.62 -8.32
C SER A 966 -3.92 24.72 -7.74
N VAL A 967 -3.88 23.43 -8.11
CA VAL A 967 -2.83 22.49 -7.68
C VAL A 967 -1.47 22.90 -8.25
N TYR A 968 -1.39 23.25 -9.54
CA TYR A 968 -0.14 23.71 -10.15
C TYR A 968 0.35 25.04 -9.57
N LEU A 969 -0.56 25.98 -9.28
CA LEU A 969 -0.20 27.21 -8.57
C LEU A 969 0.38 26.89 -7.19
N LEU A 970 -0.33 26.12 -6.36
CA LEU A 970 0.12 25.84 -5.00
C LEU A 970 1.47 25.12 -4.97
N THR A 971 1.66 24.09 -5.81
CA THR A 971 2.96 23.40 -5.86
C THR A 971 4.07 24.25 -6.49
N GLY A 972 3.78 25.10 -7.47
CA GLY A 972 4.74 26.09 -7.96
C GLY A 972 5.18 27.09 -6.87
N LEU A 973 4.23 27.51 -6.02
CA LEU A 973 4.49 28.40 -4.89
C LEU A 973 5.26 27.69 -3.75
N GLU A 974 4.90 26.46 -3.39
CA GLU A 974 5.63 25.63 -2.42
C GLU A 974 7.09 25.42 -2.86
N LEU A 975 7.32 25.10 -4.14
CA LEU A 975 8.66 24.92 -4.70
C LEU A 975 9.48 26.23 -4.73
N TYR A 976 8.83 27.36 -5.03
CA TYR A 976 9.46 28.68 -4.94
C TYR A 976 9.90 29.02 -3.51
N GLN A 977 9.12 28.66 -2.49
CA GLN A 977 9.49 28.86 -1.08
C GLN A 977 10.66 27.98 -0.63
N ASN A 978 10.84 26.83 -1.27
CA ASN A 978 11.97 25.92 -1.04
C ASN A 978 13.18 26.22 -1.96
N GLU A 979 13.22 27.41 -2.58
CA GLU A 979 14.28 27.89 -3.49
C GLU A 979 14.50 27.02 -4.76
N LYS A 980 13.55 26.13 -5.08
CA LYS A 980 13.60 25.23 -6.24
C LYS A 980 13.05 25.88 -7.51
N TYR A 981 13.72 26.93 -7.98
CA TYR A 981 13.21 27.82 -9.03
C TYR A 981 12.96 27.12 -10.38
N CYS A 982 13.77 26.14 -10.78
CA CYS A 982 13.63 25.40 -12.05
C CYS A 982 12.32 24.62 -12.12
N GLU A 983 12.04 23.87 -11.05
CA GLU A 983 10.82 23.08 -10.87
C GLU A 983 9.60 24.00 -10.73
N ALA A 984 9.71 25.04 -9.89
CA ALA A 984 8.65 26.03 -9.64
C ALA A 984 8.19 26.76 -10.91
N LEU A 985 9.13 27.19 -11.77
CA LEU A 985 8.83 27.91 -13.00
C LEU A 985 7.94 27.07 -13.94
N THR A 986 8.26 25.78 -14.09
CA THR A 986 7.51 24.86 -14.96
C THR A 986 6.04 24.75 -14.52
N TYR A 987 5.78 24.54 -13.22
CA TYR A 987 4.41 24.49 -12.71
C TYR A 987 3.66 25.82 -12.88
N LEU A 988 4.33 26.97 -12.67
CA LEU A 988 3.70 28.30 -12.77
C LEU A 988 3.38 28.71 -14.22
N VAL A 989 4.20 28.33 -15.20
CA VAL A 989 3.89 28.57 -16.62
C VAL A 989 2.68 27.74 -17.05
N TYR A 990 2.65 26.45 -16.71
CA TYR A 990 1.50 25.59 -17.00
C TYR A 990 0.25 26.01 -16.23
N ALA A 991 0.37 26.51 -14.98
CA ALA A 991 -0.74 27.12 -14.26
C ALA A 991 -1.31 28.32 -15.04
N TYR A 992 -0.44 29.23 -15.51
CA TYR A 992 -0.85 30.43 -16.25
C TYR A 992 -1.59 30.11 -17.55
N GLN A 993 -1.04 29.23 -18.40
CA GLN A 993 -1.65 28.84 -19.68
C GLN A 993 -3.03 28.18 -19.50
N ASN A 994 -3.14 27.25 -18.54
CA ASN A 994 -4.43 26.61 -18.23
C ASN A 994 -5.42 27.61 -17.61
N ASN A 995 -4.95 28.57 -16.81
CA ASN A 995 -5.78 29.62 -16.24
C ASN A 995 -6.34 30.58 -17.31
N MET A 996 -5.56 30.93 -18.32
CA MET A 996 -6.01 31.76 -19.44
C MET A 996 -7.18 31.11 -20.20
N THR A 997 -7.14 29.79 -20.38
CA THR A 997 -8.24 29.02 -21.01
C THR A 997 -9.55 29.14 -20.20
N LEU A 998 -9.47 29.27 -18.88
CA LEU A 998 -10.62 29.50 -18.00
C LEU A 998 -11.09 30.96 -18.05
N LEU A 999 -10.17 31.91 -17.92
CA LEU A 999 -10.47 33.35 -17.88
C LEU A 999 -11.11 33.85 -19.19
N MET A 1000 -10.71 33.29 -20.34
CA MET A 1000 -11.37 33.54 -21.64
C MET A 1000 -12.84 33.10 -21.69
N LYS A 1001 -13.27 32.20 -20.80
CA LYS A 1001 -14.67 31.78 -20.63
C LYS A 1001 -15.40 32.55 -19.51
N GLY A 1002 -14.71 33.40 -18.74
CA GLY A 1002 -15.27 34.27 -17.71
C GLY A 1002 -14.28 34.60 -16.58
N PRO A 1003 -14.28 35.83 -16.03
CA PRO A 1003 -13.30 36.26 -15.03
C PRO A 1003 -13.37 35.48 -13.71
N SER A 1004 -14.54 34.95 -13.34
CA SER A 1004 -14.76 34.12 -12.15
C SER A 1004 -14.51 32.62 -12.37
N ARG A 1005 -14.06 32.18 -13.56
CA ARG A 1005 -13.72 30.78 -13.85
C ARG A 1005 -12.28 30.41 -13.51
N GLY A 1006 -11.38 31.39 -13.43
CA GLY A 1006 -9.95 31.19 -13.16
C GLY A 1006 -9.53 31.59 -11.73
N VAL A 1007 -8.27 31.34 -11.42
CA VAL A 1007 -7.55 31.89 -10.24
C VAL A 1007 -7.01 33.28 -10.60
N ASP A 1008 -6.64 34.09 -9.60
CA ASP A 1008 -6.01 35.41 -9.81
C ASP A 1008 -4.77 35.31 -10.71
N GLU A 1009 -4.88 35.89 -11.90
CA GLU A 1009 -3.83 35.91 -12.90
C GLU A 1009 -2.59 36.69 -12.44
N ALA A 1010 -2.79 37.81 -11.73
CA ALA A 1010 -1.71 38.70 -11.32
C ALA A 1010 -0.76 37.98 -10.35
N LEU A 1011 -1.31 37.15 -9.47
CA LEU A 1011 -0.53 36.31 -8.55
C LEU A 1011 0.32 35.27 -9.29
N ILE A 1012 -0.26 34.53 -10.24
CA ILE A 1012 0.47 33.53 -11.03
C ILE A 1012 1.58 34.21 -11.84
N ALA A 1013 1.28 35.32 -12.50
CA ALA A 1013 2.22 36.08 -13.31
C ALA A 1013 3.37 36.67 -12.46
N LEU A 1014 3.07 37.20 -11.26
CA LEU A 1014 4.08 37.71 -10.33
C LEU A 1014 5.09 36.63 -9.90
N TYR A 1015 4.61 35.45 -9.50
CA TYR A 1015 5.51 34.38 -9.08
C TYR A 1015 6.24 33.71 -10.25
N ARG A 1016 5.62 33.62 -11.43
CA ARG A 1016 6.30 33.24 -12.69
C ARG A 1016 7.47 34.19 -12.97
N ARG A 1017 7.26 35.51 -12.92
CA ARG A 1017 8.32 36.52 -13.09
C ARG A 1017 9.42 36.39 -12.03
N LYS A 1018 9.07 36.23 -10.76
CA LYS A 1018 10.05 36.04 -9.67
C LYS A 1018 10.91 34.79 -9.87
N CYS A 1019 10.31 33.66 -10.26
CA CYS A 1019 11.06 32.45 -10.61
C CYS A 1019 12.00 32.71 -11.79
N LEU A 1020 11.51 33.32 -12.86
CA LEU A 1020 12.27 33.57 -14.09
C LEU A 1020 13.48 34.48 -13.82
N LEU A 1021 13.32 35.56 -13.06
CA LEU A 1021 14.41 36.45 -12.67
C LEU A 1021 15.42 35.75 -11.75
N LYS A 1022 14.96 34.97 -10.76
CA LYS A 1022 15.84 34.20 -9.86
C LYS A 1022 16.65 33.14 -10.61
N LEU A 1023 16.02 32.46 -11.56
CA LEU A 1023 16.65 31.45 -12.42
C LEU A 1023 17.70 32.10 -13.35
N ASN A 1024 17.40 33.27 -13.89
CA ASN A 1024 18.32 34.06 -14.70
C ASN A 1024 19.52 34.57 -13.88
N ASP A 1025 19.30 35.04 -12.65
CA ASP A 1025 20.39 35.44 -11.76
C ASP A 1025 21.28 34.25 -11.41
N ALA A 1026 20.69 33.08 -11.12
CA ALA A 1026 21.43 31.84 -10.88
C ALA A 1026 22.27 31.42 -12.09
N ALA A 1027 21.66 31.36 -13.29
CA ALA A 1027 22.36 31.07 -14.54
C ALA A 1027 23.49 32.07 -14.83
N ALA A 1028 23.29 33.36 -14.54
CA ALA A 1028 24.33 34.38 -14.68
C ALA A 1028 25.46 34.21 -13.66
N THR A 1029 25.18 33.80 -12.41
CA THR A 1029 26.24 33.49 -11.43
C THR A 1029 27.02 32.23 -11.76
N LEU A 1030 26.36 31.20 -12.29
CA LEU A 1030 26.99 29.98 -12.79
C LEU A 1030 27.91 30.30 -13.99
N PHE A 1031 27.47 31.16 -14.90
CA PHE A 1031 28.27 31.67 -16.02
C PHE A 1031 29.46 32.52 -15.56
N GLU A 1032 29.26 33.44 -14.59
CA GLU A 1032 30.32 34.25 -13.97
C GLU A 1032 31.36 33.43 -13.19
N SER A 1033 31.07 32.17 -12.85
CA SER A 1033 32.00 31.31 -12.11
C SER A 1033 33.18 30.80 -12.95
N CYS A 1034 33.11 30.93 -14.28
CA CYS A 1034 34.11 30.46 -15.26
C CYS A 1034 34.47 28.95 -15.23
N HIS A 1035 33.85 28.15 -14.36
CA HIS A 1035 34.02 26.69 -14.34
C HIS A 1035 33.15 26.04 -15.43
N GLU A 1036 33.75 25.21 -16.28
CA GLU A 1036 33.07 24.66 -17.46
C GLU A 1036 31.75 23.95 -17.14
N VAL A 1037 31.71 23.17 -16.05
CA VAL A 1037 30.51 22.45 -15.58
C VAL A 1037 29.38 23.41 -15.19
N HIS A 1038 29.69 24.44 -14.38
CA HIS A 1038 28.70 25.44 -13.99
C HIS A 1038 28.25 26.28 -15.19
N VAL A 1039 29.16 26.64 -16.09
CA VAL A 1039 28.82 27.36 -17.33
C VAL A 1039 27.88 26.53 -18.19
N ALA A 1040 28.13 25.23 -18.37
CA ALA A 1040 27.23 24.33 -19.07
C ALA A 1040 25.87 24.21 -18.37
N GLU A 1041 25.84 24.10 -17.03
CA GLU A 1041 24.61 24.09 -16.25
C GLU A 1041 23.79 25.38 -16.43
N GLY A 1042 24.43 26.55 -16.32
CA GLY A 1042 23.79 27.86 -16.53
C GLY A 1042 23.24 28.04 -17.95
N MET A 1043 23.96 27.54 -18.96
CA MET A 1043 23.49 27.54 -20.36
C MET A 1043 22.29 26.59 -20.56
N ASN A 1044 22.30 25.39 -19.97
CA ASN A 1044 21.15 24.48 -20.00
C ASN A 1044 19.91 25.11 -19.34
N HIS A 1045 20.08 25.82 -18.22
CA HIS A 1045 18.98 26.57 -17.58
C HIS A 1045 18.40 27.66 -18.49
N LEU A 1046 19.23 28.30 -19.31
CA LEU A 1046 18.78 29.28 -20.30
C LEU A 1046 18.00 28.62 -21.44
N ASP A 1047 18.56 27.56 -22.03
CA ASP A 1047 18.02 26.90 -23.22
C ASP A 1047 16.76 26.09 -22.96
N GLU A 1048 16.69 25.32 -21.85
CA GLU A 1048 15.54 24.46 -21.57
C GLU A 1048 14.37 25.21 -20.90
N LEU A 1049 14.64 26.28 -20.15
CA LEU A 1049 13.63 26.90 -19.27
C LEU A 1049 13.44 28.41 -19.48
N ILE A 1050 14.51 29.22 -19.48
CA ILE A 1050 14.38 30.69 -19.52
C ILE A 1050 13.92 31.17 -20.90
N ILE A 1051 14.63 30.83 -21.98
CA ILE A 1051 14.32 31.25 -23.35
C ILE A 1051 12.93 30.76 -23.79
N PRO A 1052 12.53 29.48 -23.56
CA PRO A 1052 11.17 29.02 -23.90
C PRO A 1052 10.09 29.70 -23.06
N CYS A 1053 10.34 30.00 -21.79
CA CYS A 1053 9.41 30.79 -20.96
C CYS A 1053 9.26 32.22 -21.49
N MET A 1054 10.36 32.88 -21.89
CA MET A 1054 10.33 34.20 -22.52
C MET A 1054 9.52 34.19 -23.82
N HIS A 1055 9.68 33.18 -24.68
CA HIS A 1055 8.87 33.02 -25.90
C HIS A 1055 7.38 32.93 -25.57
N LEU A 1056 6.99 32.08 -24.60
CA LEU A 1056 5.59 31.92 -24.20
C LEU A 1056 4.99 33.21 -23.61
N ILE A 1057 5.77 33.98 -22.85
CA ILE A 1057 5.38 35.30 -22.35
C ILE A 1057 5.19 36.30 -23.50
N ILE A 1058 6.12 36.34 -24.47
CA ILE A 1058 6.10 37.26 -25.61
C ILE A 1058 4.97 36.94 -26.60
N SER A 1059 4.58 35.67 -26.71
CA SER A 1059 3.47 35.21 -27.57
C SER A 1059 2.07 35.53 -27.02
N SER A 1060 1.98 35.96 -25.76
CA SER A 1060 0.74 36.39 -25.08
C SER A 1060 0.61 37.91 -25.08
N ASP A 1061 -0.52 38.48 -24.63
CA ASP A 1061 -0.64 39.92 -24.42
C ASP A 1061 0.35 40.38 -23.32
N ILE A 1062 1.50 40.92 -23.74
CA ILE A 1062 2.63 41.20 -22.84
C ILE A 1062 2.25 42.29 -21.83
N SER A 1063 2.21 41.93 -20.54
CA SER A 1063 2.07 42.92 -19.47
C SER A 1063 3.35 43.76 -19.33
N LYS A 1064 3.21 45.02 -18.90
CA LYS A 1064 4.38 45.90 -18.72
C LYS A 1064 5.42 45.27 -17.77
N ASP A 1065 4.98 44.67 -16.68
CA ASP A 1065 5.85 43.99 -15.72
C ASP A 1065 6.61 42.79 -16.32
N ASP A 1066 5.98 42.06 -17.26
CA ASP A 1066 6.64 40.95 -17.97
C ASP A 1066 7.69 41.47 -18.96
N LEU A 1067 7.40 42.59 -19.65
CA LEU A 1067 8.35 43.27 -20.52
C LEU A 1067 9.55 43.84 -19.73
N ASP A 1068 9.28 44.51 -18.61
CA ASP A 1068 10.31 45.05 -17.71
C ASP A 1068 11.20 43.91 -17.16
N ALA A 1069 10.63 42.75 -16.82
CA ALA A 1069 11.39 41.57 -16.38
C ALA A 1069 12.25 40.95 -17.50
N ILE A 1070 11.72 40.83 -18.73
CA ILE A 1070 12.47 40.40 -19.91
C ILE A 1070 13.66 41.32 -20.18
N GLU A 1071 13.45 42.63 -20.09
CA GLU A 1071 14.50 43.61 -20.38
C GLU A 1071 15.58 43.67 -19.29
N VAL A 1072 15.24 43.37 -18.03
CA VAL A 1072 16.23 43.14 -16.96
C VAL A 1072 17.15 41.97 -17.30
N MET A 1073 16.60 40.84 -17.76
CA MET A 1073 17.41 39.67 -18.15
C MET A 1073 18.30 40.00 -19.36
N ARG A 1074 17.73 40.58 -20.42
CA ARG A 1074 18.50 41.01 -21.61
C ARG A 1074 19.62 42.00 -21.24
N SER A 1075 19.33 42.97 -20.38
CA SER A 1075 20.34 43.92 -19.87
C SER A 1075 21.45 43.24 -19.08
N ARG A 1076 21.12 42.24 -18.25
CA ARG A 1076 22.10 41.44 -17.49
C ARG A 1076 23.06 40.72 -18.43
N TRP A 1077 22.57 40.00 -19.44
CA TRP A 1077 23.40 39.25 -20.39
C TRP A 1077 24.15 40.17 -21.38
N CYS A 1078 23.53 41.25 -21.85
CA CYS A 1078 24.22 42.26 -22.66
C CYS A 1078 25.34 42.96 -21.88
N SER A 1079 25.31 42.99 -20.54
CA SER A 1079 26.38 43.59 -19.73
C SER A 1079 27.73 42.84 -19.81
N TYR A 1080 27.76 41.61 -20.35
CA TYR A 1080 29.00 40.87 -20.62
C TYR A 1080 29.66 41.26 -21.95
N LEU A 1081 28.95 41.95 -22.85
CA LEU A 1081 29.51 42.44 -24.11
C LEU A 1081 30.61 43.48 -23.84
N GLY A 1082 31.84 43.17 -24.26
CA GLY A 1082 33.00 44.05 -24.09
C GLY A 1082 33.67 43.97 -22.71
N LYS A 1083 33.30 43.01 -21.86
CA LYS A 1083 34.14 42.59 -20.73
C LYS A 1083 35.27 41.68 -21.23
N ASP A 1084 36.41 41.73 -20.55
CA ASP A 1084 37.54 40.83 -20.76
C ASP A 1084 37.18 39.45 -20.15
N MET A 1085 37.12 38.42 -20.99
CA MET A 1085 36.63 37.07 -20.67
C MET A 1085 37.33 36.04 -21.56
N ASP A 1086 37.28 34.78 -21.17
CA ASP A 1086 37.87 33.67 -21.92
C ASP A 1086 37.22 33.45 -23.30
N GLU A 1087 37.98 32.97 -24.28
CA GLU A 1087 37.52 32.85 -25.68
C GLU A 1087 36.32 31.89 -25.82
N ASP A 1088 36.28 30.79 -25.05
CA ASP A 1088 35.17 29.82 -25.09
C ASP A 1088 33.90 30.37 -24.42
N LEU A 1089 34.04 31.17 -23.37
CA LEU A 1089 32.93 31.91 -22.74
C LEU A 1089 32.37 32.99 -23.69
N GLN A 1090 33.25 33.69 -24.40
CA GLN A 1090 32.85 34.69 -25.38
C GLN A 1090 32.11 34.06 -26.57
N LEU A 1091 32.52 32.86 -27.00
CA LEU A 1091 31.84 32.09 -28.04
C LEU A 1091 30.44 31.64 -27.59
N LYS A 1092 30.34 30.99 -26.43
CA LYS A 1092 29.03 30.55 -25.85
C LYS A 1092 28.06 31.72 -25.65
N LEU A 1093 28.55 32.87 -25.18
CA LEU A 1093 27.75 34.11 -25.08
C LEU A 1093 27.30 34.63 -26.46
N GLY A 1094 28.16 34.53 -27.47
CA GLY A 1094 27.86 34.93 -28.85
C GLY A 1094 26.78 34.08 -29.51
N GLU A 1095 26.68 32.80 -29.15
CA GLU A 1095 25.62 31.88 -29.60
C GLU A 1095 24.29 32.10 -28.84
N LEU A 1096 24.36 32.39 -27.54
CA LEU A 1096 23.19 32.63 -26.68
C LEU A 1096 22.47 33.95 -26.98
N LEU A 1097 23.22 35.06 -27.09
CA LEU A 1097 22.64 36.41 -27.13
C LEU A 1097 21.63 36.62 -28.27
N PRO A 1098 21.85 36.14 -29.52
CA PRO A 1098 20.84 36.22 -30.57
C PRO A 1098 19.50 35.60 -30.17
N ARG A 1099 19.50 34.45 -29.49
CA ARG A 1099 18.28 33.70 -29.09
C ARG A 1099 17.57 34.35 -27.89
N LEU A 1100 18.32 34.97 -26.99
CA LEU A 1100 17.78 35.75 -25.86
C LEU A 1100 17.21 37.12 -26.28
N LEU A 1101 17.78 37.74 -27.31
CA LEU A 1101 17.34 39.02 -27.84
C LEU A 1101 16.19 38.86 -28.84
N ASP A 1102 16.28 37.88 -29.76
CA ASP A 1102 15.25 37.56 -30.74
C ASP A 1102 14.54 36.23 -30.40
N CYS A 1103 13.61 36.31 -29.43
CA CYS A 1103 12.80 35.17 -29.01
C CYS A 1103 11.70 34.80 -30.04
N SER A 1104 11.72 35.32 -31.28
CA SER A 1104 10.62 35.13 -32.24
C SER A 1104 10.79 33.93 -33.20
N ALA A 1105 11.97 33.31 -33.24
CA ALA A 1105 12.36 32.39 -34.31
C ALA A 1105 12.16 30.88 -34.04
N GLU A 1106 12.11 30.43 -32.78
CA GLU A 1106 12.08 29.00 -32.43
C GLU A 1106 10.81 28.62 -31.64
N GLY A 1107 10.02 27.70 -32.18
CA GLY A 1107 8.80 27.18 -31.54
C GLY A 1107 9.11 26.14 -30.45
N VAL A 1108 9.68 26.57 -29.33
CA VAL A 1108 10.08 25.67 -28.23
C VAL A 1108 8.92 25.41 -27.28
N VAL A 1109 8.61 24.13 -27.04
CA VAL A 1109 7.59 23.68 -26.09
C VAL A 1109 8.26 23.28 -24.78
N LEU A 1110 7.93 23.98 -23.68
CA LEU A 1110 8.36 23.57 -22.33
C LEU A 1110 7.84 22.16 -21.99
N LYS A 1111 8.70 21.31 -21.43
CA LYS A 1111 8.35 19.96 -20.97
C LYS A 1111 7.20 20.00 -19.95
N GLU A 1112 6.22 19.10 -20.08
CA GLU A 1112 5.10 19.04 -19.12
C GLU A 1112 5.60 18.72 -17.70
N PRO A 1113 5.06 19.39 -16.66
CA PRO A 1113 5.40 19.07 -15.28
C PRO A 1113 4.84 17.69 -14.87
N PRO A 1114 5.48 17.00 -13.90
CA PRO A 1114 5.00 15.73 -13.36
C PRO A 1114 3.52 15.75 -12.95
N LYS A 1115 2.81 14.65 -13.23
CA LYS A 1115 1.39 14.51 -12.88
C LYS A 1115 1.21 14.29 -11.38
N ILE A 1116 0.92 15.38 -10.66
CA ILE A 1116 0.54 15.35 -9.24
C ILE A 1116 -0.81 14.62 -9.10
N ARG A 1117 -0.91 13.65 -8.17
CA ARG A 1117 -2.20 13.01 -7.84
C ARG A 1117 -3.15 14.07 -7.25
N PRO A 1118 -4.44 14.10 -7.61
CA PRO A 1118 -5.36 15.10 -7.07
C PRO A 1118 -5.60 14.84 -5.58
N ASN A 1119 -5.16 15.78 -4.74
CA ASN A 1119 -5.41 15.75 -3.29
C ASN A 1119 -6.92 15.83 -3.00
N SER A 1120 -7.33 15.39 -1.79
CA SER A 1120 -8.71 15.52 -1.34
C SER A 1120 -9.14 17.00 -1.31
N PRO A 1121 -10.44 17.33 -1.48
CA PRO A 1121 -10.89 18.73 -1.46
C PRO A 1121 -10.54 19.44 -0.15
N TYR A 1122 -10.58 18.71 0.97
CA TYR A 1122 -10.19 19.21 2.29
C TYR A 1122 -8.71 19.61 2.34
N ASP A 1123 -7.82 18.71 1.92
CA ASP A 1123 -6.37 18.96 1.89
C ASP A 1123 -6.00 20.10 0.91
N LEU A 1124 -6.70 20.22 -0.22
CA LEU A 1124 -6.49 21.33 -1.15
C LEU A 1124 -6.82 22.70 -0.54
N CYS A 1125 -7.91 22.81 0.23
CA CYS A 1125 -8.27 24.05 0.94
C CYS A 1125 -7.27 24.37 2.07
N SER A 1126 -6.85 23.38 2.85
CA SER A 1126 -5.86 23.56 3.93
C SER A 1126 -4.48 23.96 3.37
N ARG A 1127 -4.03 23.32 2.28
CA ARG A 1127 -2.81 23.71 1.55
C ARG A 1127 -2.91 25.13 0.99
N PHE A 1128 -4.06 25.49 0.41
CA PHE A 1128 -4.28 26.86 -0.10
C PHE A 1128 -4.09 27.89 1.02
N ALA A 1129 -4.75 27.70 2.17
CA ALA A 1129 -4.62 28.61 3.31
C ALA A 1129 -3.16 28.71 3.81
N ALA A 1130 -2.48 27.57 4.00
CA ALA A 1130 -1.11 27.54 4.53
C ALA A 1130 -0.08 28.19 3.59
N VAL A 1131 -0.10 27.83 2.31
CA VAL A 1131 0.83 28.38 1.30
C VAL A 1131 0.60 29.87 1.10
N MET A 1132 -0.67 30.30 1.00
CA MET A 1132 -0.99 31.70 0.83
C MET A 1132 -0.69 32.53 2.07
N GLU A 1133 -0.93 32.03 3.28
CA GLU A 1133 -0.52 32.71 4.52
C GLU A 1133 1.01 32.85 4.59
N SER A 1134 1.75 31.78 4.29
CA SER A 1134 3.22 31.79 4.24
C SER A 1134 3.75 32.87 3.27
N ILE A 1135 3.15 32.97 2.09
CA ILE A 1135 3.47 34.00 1.09
C ILE A 1135 3.13 35.42 1.56
N HIS A 1136 1.96 35.64 2.15
CA HIS A 1136 1.55 36.97 2.61
C HIS A 1136 2.37 37.43 3.82
N ARG A 1137 2.80 36.51 4.69
CA ARG A 1137 3.76 36.79 5.77
C ARG A 1137 5.14 37.16 5.21
N ALA A 1138 5.66 36.40 4.24
CA ALA A 1138 6.93 36.73 3.58
C ALA A 1138 6.89 38.10 2.85
N SER A 1139 5.76 38.46 2.25
CA SER A 1139 5.60 39.71 1.50
C SER A 1139 5.23 40.93 2.34
N THR A 1140 4.94 40.78 3.64
CA THR A 1140 4.67 41.90 4.56
C THR A 1140 5.91 42.34 5.36
N VAL A 1141 7.03 41.60 5.28
CA VAL A 1141 8.33 42.02 5.83
C VAL A 1141 9.10 42.90 4.82
N THR A 1142 8.45 43.97 4.37
CA THR A 1142 9.11 45.17 3.83
C THR A 1142 8.52 46.39 4.52
N VAL A 1143 8.88 46.55 5.80
CA VAL A 1143 8.67 47.81 6.52
C VAL A 1143 9.77 48.78 6.07
N SER A 1144 9.35 50.03 5.83
CA SER A 1144 10.15 51.19 5.42
C SER A 1144 11.41 51.45 6.24
#